data_AF-G3NB67-F1
#
_entry.id   AF-G3NB67-F1
#
_cell.length_a   1.000
_cell.length_b   1.000
_cell.length_c   1.000
_cell.angle_alpha   90.00
_cell.angle_beta   90.00
_cell.angle_gamma   90.00
#
_symmetry.space_group_name_H-M   'P 1'
#
loop_
_entity.id
_entity.type
_entity.pdbx_description
1 polymer ?
#
loop_
_entity_poly.entity_id
_entity_poly.type
_entity_poly.pdbx_seq_one_letter_code
_entity_poly.pdbx_strand_id
1 'polypeptide(L)'
;MKYFLTASSGVPNFPEFVVVGLLDEVEVVHYDGNTTRAEPRQDWMSRLKEDDPQYWKSRTELAMYTQQDFKGYIEIAKQSFNQTGGVHIFQRMAGCEWDDETNEVKGYDQFGYDGEDFISYDLQTEQWIAAKPQAVLTKQKWDQDRADIAWRKNFLTHFCPEWLKMFLSYGRSSLMRTERPSVSLLQKTPSSPVSCHATGFYPDRANLFWRKDGEQLHEDVDLGEILPNHDGTFQMRVDLNLSSVPAEDWRRYDCVFHLSGVDEDIVTKLDKTRTNTVTHSLKFVLTASSGVPNFPEFVVVGLLDEVEVVHYDGDTRRAEPRQDWMSRVREDDPQFWKSGTELAMDAQQVFKGYIETAKQSFHQTGGVHIYQRMAGCEWDDETNEDKGYIQDGYDGEDFISFDLQTEQYIAAKQQAVITKRKWDHNRAKIAHWKNFLTHVCPEGLKKFLSYGRSSLMRTERPSVSLLQKTPSSPVSCHATGFYPHRAALFWRKDGEQLHEDVDLGEILPNHDGTFQMRVDLNLSSVPAEDWRRYDCVFQLSGMDEDIVTKLDKTRTNTGRPETRSSEGEKPAGSTFIIIIIAVAVLVVIIAAVVGFKVYRKRNAKCSSAKCPSSSSSSSSTDGSDVTEELNPKPLKSASCTQRVAPRGHELFTAAVPQSCPQYEHKELLM
;
A
#
# COMPACT_ATOMS: atom_id res chain seq x y z
N MET A 1 -27.24 1.30 -11.08
CA MET A 1 -27.54 0.74 -9.75
C MET A 1 -28.47 -0.45 -9.89
N LYS A 2 -28.05 -1.64 -9.46
CA LYS A 2 -28.77 -2.92 -9.56
C LYS A 2 -29.00 -3.52 -8.19
N TYR A 3 -30.15 -4.12 -7.94
CA TYR A 3 -30.39 -4.99 -6.79
C TYR A 3 -30.66 -6.41 -7.26
N PHE A 4 -29.91 -7.35 -6.72
CA PHE A 4 -30.09 -8.78 -6.91
C PHE A 4 -30.68 -9.37 -5.65
N LEU A 5 -31.85 -9.98 -5.78
CA LEU A 5 -32.53 -10.68 -4.70
C LEU A 5 -32.52 -12.15 -5.06
N THR A 6 -31.95 -12.98 -4.21
CA THR A 6 -31.84 -14.43 -4.44
C THR A 6 -32.52 -15.15 -3.30
N ALA A 7 -33.52 -15.97 -3.62
CA ALA A 7 -34.10 -16.93 -2.68
C ALA A 7 -33.74 -18.34 -3.09
N SER A 8 -33.50 -19.19 -2.10
CA SER A 8 -33.15 -20.58 -2.30
C SER A 8 -34.06 -21.51 -1.48
N SER A 9 -34.29 -22.71 -2.00
CA SER A 9 -34.98 -23.79 -1.29
C SER A 9 -34.16 -25.05 -1.41
N GLY A 10 -33.75 -25.63 -0.28
CA GLY A 10 -33.03 -26.90 -0.24
C GLY A 10 -31.52 -26.83 -0.51
N VAL A 11 -30.92 -25.63 -0.62
CA VAL A 11 -29.45 -25.48 -0.75
C VAL A 11 -28.80 -25.61 0.64
N PRO A 12 -27.94 -26.61 0.89
CA PRO A 12 -27.20 -26.68 2.15
C PRO A 12 -26.20 -25.53 2.25
N ASN A 13 -26.07 -24.92 3.43
CA ASN A 13 -25.08 -23.87 3.73
C ASN A 13 -25.18 -22.57 2.91
N PHE A 14 -26.31 -22.31 2.24
CA PHE A 14 -26.59 -21.02 1.59
C PHE A 14 -27.80 -20.36 2.28
N PRO A 15 -27.84 -19.02 2.47
CA PRO A 15 -28.99 -18.36 3.07
C PRO A 15 -30.28 -18.60 2.27
N GLU A 16 -31.41 -18.73 2.97
CA GLU A 16 -32.72 -18.85 2.30
C GLU A 16 -33.05 -17.63 1.45
N PHE A 17 -32.49 -16.46 1.78
CA PHE A 17 -32.67 -15.21 1.06
C PHE A 17 -31.49 -14.25 1.25
N VAL A 18 -31.06 -13.63 0.15
CA VAL A 18 -29.99 -12.63 0.13
C VAL A 18 -30.41 -11.46 -0.75
N VAL A 19 -30.08 -10.23 -0.35
CA VAL A 19 -30.17 -9.04 -1.21
C VAL A 19 -28.79 -8.42 -1.36
N VAL A 20 -28.37 -8.19 -2.59
CA VAL A 20 -27.11 -7.53 -2.95
C VAL A 20 -27.44 -6.30 -3.78
N GLY A 21 -27.10 -5.12 -3.28
CA GLY A 21 -27.22 -3.85 -4.02
C GLY A 21 -25.87 -3.44 -4.58
N LEU A 22 -25.79 -3.29 -5.90
CA LEU A 22 -24.62 -2.86 -6.65
C LEU A 22 -24.80 -1.44 -7.19
N LEU A 23 -23.76 -0.62 -7.06
CA LEU A 23 -23.63 0.66 -7.73
C LEU A 23 -22.36 0.63 -8.57
N ASP A 24 -22.50 0.75 -9.90
CA ASP A 24 -21.41 0.56 -10.87
C ASP A 24 -20.60 -0.72 -10.63
N GLU A 25 -21.33 -1.82 -10.37
CA GLU A 25 -20.83 -3.16 -10.05
C GLU A 25 -20.13 -3.29 -8.67
N VAL A 26 -20.02 -2.20 -7.90
CA VAL A 26 -19.53 -2.23 -6.50
C VAL A 26 -20.66 -2.56 -5.53
N GLU A 27 -20.45 -3.56 -4.67
CA GLU A 27 -21.42 -3.90 -3.62
C GLU A 27 -21.50 -2.79 -2.56
N VAL A 28 -22.69 -2.21 -2.40
CA VAL A 28 -22.96 -1.09 -1.48
C VAL A 28 -23.91 -1.47 -0.36
N VAL A 29 -24.81 -2.42 -0.61
CA VAL A 29 -25.83 -2.90 0.34
C VAL A 29 -25.84 -4.42 0.33
N HIS A 30 -25.82 -5.02 1.52
CA HIS A 30 -26.00 -6.46 1.67
C HIS A 30 -27.07 -6.77 2.71
N TYR A 31 -27.92 -7.74 2.43
CA TYR A 31 -28.82 -8.35 3.40
C TYR A 31 -28.65 -9.86 3.36
N ASP A 32 -28.40 -10.46 4.53
CA ASP A 32 -28.37 -11.91 4.72
C ASP A 32 -29.56 -12.34 5.57
N GLY A 33 -30.41 -13.22 5.04
CA GLY A 33 -31.58 -13.76 5.73
C GLY A 33 -31.26 -14.57 7.00
N ASN A 34 -30.02 -15.04 7.16
CA ASN A 34 -29.56 -15.72 8.39
C ASN A 34 -29.29 -14.72 9.52
N THR A 35 -28.69 -13.56 9.19
CA THR A 35 -28.43 -12.49 10.18
C THR A 35 -29.62 -11.55 10.32
N THR A 36 -30.55 -11.59 9.36
CA THR A 36 -31.76 -10.74 9.27
C THR A 36 -31.45 -9.25 9.32
N ARG A 37 -30.32 -8.83 8.73
CA ARG A 37 -29.85 -7.45 8.81
C ARG A 37 -29.36 -6.93 7.46
N ALA A 38 -29.79 -5.72 7.10
CA ALA A 38 -29.21 -4.98 5.97
C ALA A 38 -28.04 -4.14 6.46
N GLU A 39 -26.89 -4.27 5.81
CA GLU A 39 -25.63 -3.64 6.20
C GLU A 39 -24.96 -2.93 5.01
N PRO A 40 -24.24 -1.82 5.28
CA PRO A 40 -23.38 -1.19 4.29
C PRO A 40 -22.18 -2.11 3.99
N ARG A 41 -21.78 -2.14 2.72
CA ARG A 41 -20.53 -2.79 2.29
C ARG A 41 -19.40 -1.82 1.98
N GLN A 42 -19.71 -0.52 1.98
CA GLN A 42 -18.75 0.56 1.77
C GLN A 42 -18.75 1.51 2.96
N ASP A 43 -17.58 2.01 3.35
CA ASP A 43 -17.46 2.94 4.49
C ASP A 43 -18.30 4.20 4.28
N TRP A 44 -18.33 4.74 3.07
CA TRP A 44 -19.14 5.91 2.77
C TRP A 44 -20.65 5.64 2.83
N MET A 45 -21.11 4.39 2.66
CA MET A 45 -22.52 4.01 2.87
C MET A 45 -22.90 4.02 4.35
N SER A 46 -21.94 3.82 5.25
CA SER A 46 -22.19 3.87 6.70
C SER A 46 -22.62 5.27 7.17
N ARG A 47 -22.11 6.32 6.51
CA ARG A 47 -22.44 7.74 6.77
C ARG A 47 -23.90 8.10 6.51
N LEU A 48 -24.63 7.33 5.70
CA LEU A 48 -26.07 7.53 5.50
C LEU A 48 -26.87 7.52 6.80
N LYS A 49 -26.37 6.83 7.84
CA LYS A 49 -27.00 6.80 9.16
C LYS A 49 -26.94 8.15 9.89
N GLU A 50 -26.00 9.02 9.52
CA GLU A 50 -25.87 10.37 10.08
C GLU A 50 -27.00 11.28 9.57
N ASP A 51 -27.34 11.18 8.29
CA ASP A 51 -28.39 11.96 7.64
C ASP A 51 -29.79 11.35 7.79
N ASP A 52 -29.90 10.01 7.74
CA ASP A 52 -31.12 9.26 8.01
C ASP A 52 -30.85 8.08 8.98
N PRO A 53 -31.02 8.30 10.30
CA PRO A 53 -30.81 7.27 11.31
C PRO A 53 -31.72 6.04 11.17
N GLN A 54 -32.84 6.14 10.44
CA GLN A 54 -33.78 5.05 10.22
C GLN A 54 -33.52 4.28 8.93
N TYR A 55 -32.64 4.76 8.05
CA TYR A 55 -32.39 4.19 6.73
C TYR A 55 -32.18 2.67 6.78
N TRP A 56 -31.17 2.21 7.51
CA TRP A 56 -30.81 0.78 7.60
C TRP A 56 -31.89 -0.06 8.27
N LYS A 57 -32.64 0.52 9.20
CA LYS A 57 -33.78 -0.16 9.84
C LYS A 57 -34.90 -0.39 8.81
N SER A 58 -35.28 0.65 8.08
CA SER A 58 -36.27 0.58 7.00
C SER A 58 -35.85 -0.41 5.90
N ARG A 59 -34.55 -0.45 5.54
CA ARG A 59 -34.00 -1.44 4.59
C ARG A 59 -34.11 -2.87 5.10
N THR A 60 -33.79 -3.07 6.37
CA THR A 60 -33.89 -4.39 7.01
C THR A 60 -35.33 -4.87 7.03
N GLU A 61 -36.28 -4.02 7.45
CA GLU A 61 -37.71 -4.35 7.48
C GLU A 61 -38.23 -4.67 6.08
N LEU A 62 -37.90 -3.86 5.07
CA LEU A 62 -38.28 -4.12 3.67
C LEU A 62 -37.73 -5.46 3.15
N ALA A 63 -36.47 -5.78 3.43
CA ALA A 63 -35.87 -7.04 3.01
C ALA A 63 -36.54 -8.24 3.70
N MET A 64 -36.91 -8.12 4.98
CA MET A 64 -37.64 -9.16 5.71
C MET A 64 -39.05 -9.41 5.11
N TYR A 65 -39.77 -8.36 4.72
CA TYR A 65 -41.06 -8.52 4.02
C TYR A 65 -40.85 -9.19 2.67
N THR A 66 -39.86 -8.75 1.90
CA THR A 66 -39.56 -9.30 0.57
C THR A 66 -39.14 -10.76 0.64
N GLN A 67 -38.42 -11.18 1.68
CA GLN A 67 -38.07 -12.58 1.91
C GLN A 67 -39.30 -13.49 1.97
N GLN A 68 -40.42 -13.04 2.55
CA GLN A 68 -41.66 -13.82 2.61
C GLN A 68 -42.31 -13.96 1.24
N ASP A 69 -42.31 -12.90 0.43
CA ASP A 69 -42.84 -12.93 -0.93
C ASP A 69 -42.05 -13.93 -1.79
N PHE A 70 -40.72 -13.93 -1.67
CA PHE A 70 -39.86 -14.84 -2.43
C PHE A 70 -40.04 -16.31 -2.04
N LYS A 71 -40.33 -16.61 -0.75
CA LYS A 71 -40.74 -17.95 -0.34
C LYS A 71 -42.00 -18.38 -1.09
N GLY A 72 -42.98 -17.48 -1.21
CA GLY A 72 -44.19 -17.73 -2.01
C GLY A 72 -43.90 -17.91 -3.50
N TYR A 73 -43.02 -17.10 -4.07
CA TYR A 73 -42.65 -17.19 -5.49
C TYR A 73 -41.97 -18.51 -5.86
N ILE A 74 -41.08 -19.03 -5.01
CA ILE A 74 -40.48 -20.35 -5.20
C ILE A 74 -41.56 -21.44 -5.28
N GLU A 75 -42.54 -21.43 -4.36
CA GLU A 75 -43.59 -22.45 -4.35
C GLU A 75 -44.52 -22.35 -5.57
N ILE A 76 -44.83 -21.13 -6.03
CA ILE A 76 -45.57 -20.90 -7.27
C ILE A 76 -44.78 -21.40 -8.49
N ALA A 77 -43.47 -21.14 -8.53
CA ALA A 77 -42.60 -21.61 -9.61
C ALA A 77 -42.55 -23.14 -9.64
N LYS A 78 -42.26 -23.81 -8.51
CA LYS A 78 -42.27 -25.27 -8.39
C LYS A 78 -43.57 -25.89 -8.90
N GLN A 79 -44.71 -25.34 -8.51
CA GLN A 79 -46.02 -25.79 -9.00
C GLN A 79 -46.16 -25.63 -10.52
N SER A 80 -45.74 -24.48 -11.05
CA SER A 80 -45.83 -24.19 -12.50
C SER A 80 -44.94 -25.10 -13.35
N PHE A 81 -43.82 -25.58 -12.79
CA PHE A 81 -42.92 -26.54 -13.41
C PHE A 81 -43.22 -28.01 -13.04
N ASN A 82 -44.28 -28.28 -12.27
CA ASN A 82 -44.63 -29.61 -11.74
C ASN A 82 -43.50 -30.28 -10.92
N GLN A 83 -42.74 -29.49 -10.18
CA GLN A 83 -41.65 -29.94 -9.31
C GLN A 83 -42.17 -30.11 -7.87
N THR A 84 -41.85 -31.25 -7.25
CA THR A 84 -42.33 -31.60 -5.89
C THR A 84 -41.23 -31.61 -4.84
N GLY A 85 -39.99 -31.28 -5.22
CA GLY A 85 -38.82 -31.28 -4.36
C GLY A 85 -37.54 -31.07 -5.17
N GLY A 86 -36.42 -30.94 -4.49
CA GLY A 86 -35.15 -30.57 -5.10
C GLY A 86 -34.67 -29.20 -4.64
N VAL A 87 -33.51 -28.83 -5.16
CA VAL A 87 -32.89 -27.54 -4.88
C VAL A 87 -33.35 -26.56 -5.94
N HIS A 88 -33.92 -25.43 -5.52
CA HIS A 88 -34.44 -24.42 -6.43
C HIS A 88 -34.03 -23.02 -6.03
N ILE A 89 -33.78 -22.18 -7.03
CA ILE A 89 -33.33 -20.80 -6.87
C ILE A 89 -34.27 -19.88 -7.64
N PHE A 90 -34.78 -18.85 -6.97
CA PHE A 90 -35.60 -17.81 -7.60
C PHE A 90 -34.94 -16.46 -7.40
N GLN A 91 -34.69 -15.75 -8.50
CA GLN A 91 -33.89 -14.53 -8.50
C GLN A 91 -34.67 -13.37 -9.08
N ARG A 92 -34.40 -12.16 -8.60
CA ARG A 92 -34.84 -10.91 -9.20
C ARG A 92 -33.67 -9.97 -9.36
N MET A 93 -33.60 -9.34 -10.52
CA MET A 93 -32.70 -8.23 -10.80
C MET A 93 -33.56 -6.99 -11.07
N ALA A 94 -33.44 -5.97 -10.22
CA ALA A 94 -34.22 -4.74 -10.34
C ALA A 94 -33.37 -3.50 -10.09
N GLY A 95 -33.60 -2.44 -10.85
CA GLY A 95 -32.84 -1.19 -10.70
C GLY A 95 -32.89 -0.29 -11.93
N CYS A 96 -31.92 0.59 -12.04
CA CYS A 96 -31.86 1.58 -13.10
C CYS A 96 -30.42 1.99 -13.43
N GLU A 97 -30.26 2.45 -14.65
CA GLU A 97 -29.11 3.19 -15.15
C GLU A 97 -29.54 4.64 -15.37
N TRP A 98 -28.64 5.56 -15.05
CA TRP A 98 -28.81 6.99 -15.28
C TRP A 98 -27.59 7.49 -16.03
N ASP A 99 -27.83 8.15 -17.16
CA ASP A 99 -26.81 8.79 -17.97
C ASP A 99 -26.74 10.28 -17.57
N ASP A 100 -25.58 10.74 -17.13
CA ASP A 100 -25.40 12.08 -16.58
C ASP A 100 -25.26 13.17 -17.65
N GLU A 101 -24.95 12.80 -18.90
CA GLU A 101 -24.87 13.71 -20.04
C GLU A 101 -26.26 14.01 -20.63
N THR A 102 -27.04 12.95 -20.88
CA THR A 102 -28.34 13.01 -21.53
C THR A 102 -29.50 13.12 -20.56
N ASN A 103 -29.27 12.80 -19.27
CA ASN A 103 -30.31 12.58 -18.25
C ASN A 103 -31.29 11.44 -18.57
N GLU A 104 -30.94 10.54 -19.50
CA GLU A 104 -31.75 9.34 -19.76
C GLU A 104 -31.72 8.38 -18.56
N VAL A 105 -32.86 7.76 -18.26
CA VAL A 105 -32.98 6.72 -17.23
C VAL A 105 -33.53 5.45 -17.88
N LYS A 106 -32.79 4.35 -17.73
CA LYS A 106 -33.22 3.01 -18.16
C LYS A 106 -33.50 2.17 -16.93
N GLY A 107 -34.72 1.66 -16.81
CA GLY A 107 -35.13 0.79 -15.70
C GLY A 107 -35.22 -0.67 -16.12
N TYR A 108 -34.91 -1.58 -15.19
CA TYR A 108 -35.02 -3.02 -15.39
C TYR A 108 -35.66 -3.67 -14.15
N ASP A 109 -36.50 -4.68 -14.38
CA ASP A 109 -37.07 -5.54 -13.36
C ASP A 109 -37.36 -6.91 -13.97
N GLN A 110 -36.53 -7.89 -13.62
CA GLN A 110 -36.50 -9.20 -14.26
C GLN A 110 -36.40 -10.29 -13.20
N PHE A 111 -37.04 -11.42 -13.46
CA PHE A 111 -37.04 -12.57 -12.59
C PHE A 111 -36.53 -13.81 -13.33
N GLY A 112 -35.67 -14.56 -12.65
CA GLY A 112 -35.13 -15.84 -13.11
C GLY A 112 -35.50 -16.98 -12.16
N TYR A 113 -35.55 -18.18 -12.70
CA TYR A 113 -35.79 -19.41 -11.95
C TYR A 113 -34.84 -20.50 -12.41
N ASP A 114 -34.13 -21.13 -11.46
CA ASP A 114 -33.12 -22.18 -11.69
C ASP A 114 -32.07 -21.80 -12.77
N GLY A 115 -31.66 -20.52 -12.78
CA GLY A 115 -30.64 -19.99 -13.68
C GLY A 115 -31.16 -19.57 -15.07
N GLU A 116 -32.46 -19.71 -15.34
CA GLU A 116 -33.07 -19.30 -16.61
C GLU A 116 -34.02 -18.10 -16.43
N ASP A 117 -34.16 -17.30 -17.49
CA ASP A 117 -35.15 -16.21 -17.54
C ASP A 117 -36.58 -16.75 -17.36
N PHE A 118 -37.34 -16.14 -16.46
CA PHE A 118 -38.72 -16.55 -16.14
C PHE A 118 -39.75 -15.51 -16.59
N ILE A 119 -39.64 -14.27 -16.10
CA ILE A 119 -40.58 -13.18 -16.42
C ILE A 119 -39.89 -11.81 -16.25
N SER A 120 -40.16 -10.85 -17.12
CA SER A 120 -39.57 -9.50 -17.07
C SER A 120 -40.63 -8.41 -17.22
N TYR A 121 -40.42 -7.23 -16.64
CA TYR A 121 -41.33 -6.11 -16.77
C TYR A 121 -40.89 -5.18 -17.91
N ASP A 122 -41.77 -4.93 -18.86
CA ASP A 122 -41.55 -3.97 -19.92
C ASP A 122 -42.06 -2.58 -19.49
N LEU A 123 -41.12 -1.68 -19.21
CA LEU A 123 -41.42 -0.35 -18.69
C LEU A 123 -42.17 0.53 -19.71
N GLN A 124 -42.00 0.29 -21.01
CA GLN A 124 -42.61 1.11 -22.06
C GLN A 124 -44.10 0.79 -22.26
N THR A 125 -44.44 -0.49 -22.25
CA THR A 125 -45.80 -1.00 -22.43
C THR A 125 -46.55 -1.19 -21.11
N GLU A 126 -45.83 -1.13 -19.98
CA GLU A 126 -46.34 -1.38 -18.63
C GLU A 126 -46.96 -2.78 -18.49
N GLN A 127 -46.32 -3.77 -19.10
CA GLN A 127 -46.76 -5.17 -19.10
C GLN A 127 -45.61 -6.11 -18.77
N TRP A 128 -45.94 -7.25 -18.18
CA TRP A 128 -44.99 -8.33 -17.97
C TRP A 128 -44.76 -9.12 -19.26
N ILE A 129 -43.56 -9.65 -19.47
CA ILE A 129 -43.20 -10.51 -20.59
C ILE A 129 -42.82 -11.85 -20.01
N ALA A 130 -43.59 -12.89 -20.31
CA ALA A 130 -43.30 -14.25 -19.91
C ALA A 130 -42.23 -14.83 -20.83
N ALA A 131 -41.05 -15.17 -20.29
CA ALA A 131 -39.98 -15.81 -21.06
C ALA A 131 -40.25 -17.30 -21.30
N LYS A 132 -41.07 -17.92 -20.43
CA LYS A 132 -41.45 -19.34 -20.48
C LYS A 132 -42.98 -19.52 -20.45
N PRO A 133 -43.53 -20.59 -21.05
CA PRO A 133 -44.95 -20.92 -20.94
C PRO A 133 -45.45 -21.03 -19.48
N GLN A 134 -44.59 -21.53 -18.58
CA GLN A 134 -44.86 -21.70 -17.15
C GLN A 134 -45.10 -20.35 -16.44
N ALA A 135 -44.60 -19.24 -16.99
CA ALA A 135 -44.78 -17.91 -16.42
C ALA A 135 -46.07 -17.21 -16.87
N VAL A 136 -46.85 -17.77 -17.81
CA VAL A 136 -48.01 -17.10 -18.42
C VAL A 136 -49.12 -16.80 -17.40
N LEU A 137 -49.40 -17.72 -16.47
CA LEU A 137 -50.39 -17.48 -15.42
C LEU A 137 -49.94 -16.39 -14.44
N THR A 138 -48.65 -16.38 -14.09
CA THR A 138 -48.05 -15.32 -13.26
C THR A 138 -48.14 -13.97 -13.96
N LYS A 139 -47.77 -13.91 -15.26
CA LYS A 139 -47.94 -12.71 -16.10
C LYS A 139 -49.37 -12.18 -16.05
N GLN A 140 -50.37 -13.02 -16.31
CA GLN A 140 -51.77 -12.59 -16.30
C GLN A 140 -52.21 -12.03 -14.94
N LYS A 141 -51.74 -12.64 -13.85
CA LYS A 141 -52.03 -12.18 -12.49
C LYS A 141 -51.35 -10.83 -12.19
N TRP A 142 -50.08 -10.69 -12.53
CA TRP A 142 -49.31 -9.47 -12.25
C TRP A 142 -49.73 -8.30 -13.16
N ASP A 143 -50.12 -8.56 -14.42
CA ASP A 143 -50.68 -7.56 -15.32
C ASP A 143 -52.03 -6.98 -14.83
N GLN A 144 -52.75 -7.72 -13.98
CA GLN A 144 -54.01 -7.27 -13.39
C GLN A 144 -53.80 -6.40 -12.14
N ASP A 145 -52.62 -6.43 -11.54
CA ASP A 145 -52.29 -5.63 -10.35
C ASP A 145 -51.85 -4.22 -10.74
N ARG A 146 -52.83 -3.34 -10.92
CA ARG A 146 -52.59 -1.94 -11.29
C ARG A 146 -51.79 -1.16 -10.25
N ALA A 147 -51.89 -1.54 -8.97
CA ALA A 147 -51.16 -0.86 -7.91
C ALA A 147 -49.67 -1.22 -7.96
N ASP A 148 -49.35 -2.50 -8.15
CA ASP A 148 -47.97 -2.97 -8.29
C ASP A 148 -47.31 -2.42 -9.56
N ILE A 149 -48.00 -2.40 -10.70
CA ILE A 149 -47.51 -1.78 -11.95
C ILE A 149 -47.16 -0.31 -11.75
N ALA A 150 -48.07 0.47 -11.14
CA ALA A 150 -47.84 1.88 -10.86
C ALA A 150 -46.65 2.09 -9.91
N TRP A 151 -46.53 1.25 -8.88
CA TRP A 151 -45.41 1.28 -7.94
C TRP A 151 -44.08 0.97 -8.63
N ARG A 152 -44.00 -0.07 -9.47
CA ARG A 152 -42.79 -0.44 -10.22
C ARG A 152 -42.37 0.65 -11.19
N LYS A 153 -43.32 1.21 -11.93
CA LYS A 153 -43.06 2.36 -12.80
C LYS A 153 -42.44 3.50 -12.00
N ASN A 154 -43.04 3.87 -10.87
CA ASN A 154 -42.55 4.96 -10.03
C ASN A 154 -41.16 4.64 -9.44
N PHE A 155 -40.92 3.41 -8.99
CA PHE A 155 -39.62 2.95 -8.52
C PHE A 155 -38.53 3.10 -9.59
N LEU A 156 -38.77 2.56 -10.79
CA LEU A 156 -37.78 2.54 -11.87
C LEU A 156 -37.50 3.93 -12.46
N THR A 157 -38.50 4.82 -12.48
CA THR A 157 -38.40 6.15 -13.12
C THR A 157 -38.08 7.30 -12.17
N HIS A 158 -38.37 7.17 -10.87
CA HIS A 158 -38.18 8.25 -9.89
C HIS A 158 -37.29 7.82 -8.72
N PHE A 159 -37.71 6.84 -7.91
CA PHE A 159 -36.96 6.50 -6.69
C PHE A 159 -35.56 5.93 -6.96
N CYS A 160 -35.45 5.05 -7.96
CA CYS A 160 -34.18 4.45 -8.32
C CYS A 160 -33.14 5.49 -8.77
N PRO A 161 -33.42 6.37 -9.76
CA PRO A 161 -32.44 7.38 -10.17
C PRO A 161 -32.14 8.39 -9.05
N GLU A 162 -33.11 8.73 -8.19
CA GLU A 162 -32.85 9.56 -7.00
C GLU A 162 -31.87 8.90 -6.03
N TRP A 163 -32.07 7.62 -5.69
CA TRP A 163 -31.14 6.89 -4.83
C TRP A 163 -29.79 6.67 -5.47
N LEU A 164 -29.73 6.42 -6.78
CA LEU A 164 -28.49 6.33 -7.54
C LEU A 164 -27.70 7.63 -7.42
N LYS A 165 -28.32 8.78 -7.71
CA LYS A 165 -27.70 10.11 -7.59
C LYS A 165 -27.24 10.41 -6.16
N MET A 166 -28.07 10.04 -5.19
CA MET A 166 -27.72 10.17 -3.77
C MET A 166 -26.50 9.33 -3.42
N PHE A 167 -26.47 8.03 -3.74
CA PHE A 167 -25.30 7.19 -3.42
C PHE A 167 -24.03 7.66 -4.14
N LEU A 168 -24.16 8.12 -5.39
CA LEU A 168 -23.04 8.73 -6.11
C LEU A 168 -22.50 9.96 -5.37
N SER A 169 -23.33 10.78 -4.72
CA SER A 169 -22.83 11.94 -3.98
C SER A 169 -22.01 11.55 -2.74
N TYR A 170 -22.36 10.46 -2.05
CA TYR A 170 -21.57 9.93 -0.92
C TYR A 170 -20.32 9.18 -1.37
N GLY A 171 -20.41 8.42 -2.47
CA GLY A 171 -19.39 7.51 -2.95
C GLY A 171 -18.47 8.08 -4.03
N ARG A 172 -18.66 9.33 -4.48
CA ARG A 172 -17.98 9.90 -5.66
C ARG A 172 -16.46 9.71 -5.64
N SER A 173 -15.83 10.01 -4.51
CA SER A 173 -14.37 9.91 -4.37
C SER A 173 -13.86 8.47 -4.44
N SER A 174 -14.68 7.50 -4.06
CA SER A 174 -14.34 6.07 -4.11
C SER A 174 -14.68 5.46 -5.47
N LEU A 175 -15.89 5.72 -5.99
CA LEU A 175 -16.41 5.12 -7.23
C LEU A 175 -15.78 5.71 -8.50
N MET A 176 -15.39 6.99 -8.46
CA MET A 176 -14.77 7.68 -9.60
C MET A 176 -13.24 7.74 -9.47
N ARG A 177 -12.66 7.04 -8.50
CA ARG A 177 -11.20 6.91 -8.41
C ARG A 177 -10.74 6.12 -9.64
N THR A 178 -9.61 6.52 -10.21
CA THR A 178 -8.97 5.76 -11.28
C THR A 178 -7.51 5.64 -10.92
N GLU A 179 -7.06 4.41 -10.74
CA GLU A 179 -5.66 4.11 -10.47
C GLU A 179 -5.14 3.26 -11.61
N ARG A 180 -4.04 3.71 -12.24
CA ARG A 180 -3.38 2.97 -13.31
C ARG A 180 -2.44 1.93 -12.70
N PRO A 181 -2.39 0.71 -13.24
CA PRO A 181 -1.50 -0.30 -12.69
C PRO A 181 -0.04 0.00 -12.98
N SER A 182 0.82 -0.61 -12.18
CA SER A 182 2.14 -1.03 -12.62
C SER A 182 2.03 -2.37 -13.37
N VAL A 183 2.64 -2.44 -14.56
CA VAL A 183 2.69 -3.67 -15.38
C VAL A 183 4.12 -4.18 -15.48
N SER A 184 4.32 -5.45 -15.11
CA SER A 184 5.61 -6.12 -15.08
C SER A 184 5.58 -7.42 -15.89
N LEU A 185 6.71 -7.82 -16.45
CA LEU A 185 6.89 -9.12 -17.11
C LEU A 185 7.81 -9.97 -16.23
N LEU A 186 7.30 -11.10 -15.77
CA LEU A 186 7.96 -11.98 -14.81
C LEU A 186 8.18 -13.34 -15.45
N GLN A 187 9.40 -13.87 -15.37
CA GLN A 187 9.70 -15.22 -15.81
C GLN A 187 10.42 -15.96 -14.68
N LYS A 188 9.84 -17.07 -14.21
CA LYS A 188 10.39 -17.83 -13.09
C LYS A 188 11.70 -18.54 -13.47
N THR A 189 11.79 -19.06 -14.69
CA THR A 189 12.99 -19.71 -15.26
C THR A 189 13.00 -19.53 -16.78
N PRO A 190 14.14 -19.71 -17.49
CA PRO A 190 14.17 -19.63 -18.96
C PRO A 190 13.18 -20.55 -19.69
N SER A 191 12.72 -21.61 -19.01
CA SER A 191 11.74 -22.58 -19.51
C SER A 191 10.30 -22.33 -19.03
N SER A 192 10.08 -21.43 -18.07
CA SER A 192 8.72 -21.13 -17.61
C SER A 192 8.01 -20.18 -18.56
N PRO A 193 6.67 -20.21 -18.61
CA PRO A 193 5.87 -19.15 -19.23
C PRO A 193 6.28 -17.77 -18.69
N VAL A 194 6.14 -16.76 -19.54
CA VAL A 194 6.32 -15.36 -19.16
C VAL A 194 4.98 -14.84 -18.67
N SER A 195 4.94 -14.43 -17.41
CA SER A 195 3.76 -13.83 -16.78
C SER A 195 3.79 -12.33 -17.00
N CYS A 196 2.76 -11.78 -17.61
CA CYS A 196 2.51 -10.34 -17.53
C CYS A 196 1.62 -10.09 -16.32
N HIS A 197 2.10 -9.32 -15.35
CA HIS A 197 1.39 -9.04 -14.10
C HIS A 197 1.10 -7.54 -14.00
N ALA A 198 -0.16 -7.19 -13.81
CA ALA A 198 -0.64 -5.84 -13.57
C ALA A 198 -1.14 -5.73 -12.13
N THR A 199 -0.71 -4.72 -11.37
CA THR A 199 -1.15 -4.49 -9.98
C THR A 199 -1.29 -3.01 -9.69
N GLY A 200 -2.15 -2.66 -8.74
CA GLY A 200 -2.39 -1.26 -8.35
C GLY A 200 -3.41 -0.55 -9.21
N PHE A 201 -4.32 -1.29 -9.87
CA PHE A 201 -5.36 -0.67 -10.70
C PHE A 201 -6.71 -0.59 -10.00
N TYR A 202 -7.49 0.43 -10.34
CA TYR A 202 -8.89 0.57 -9.92
C TYR A 202 -9.66 1.36 -10.99
N PRO A 203 -10.92 0.99 -11.33
CA PRO A 203 -11.72 -0.11 -10.77
C PRO A 203 -11.27 -1.50 -11.24
N ASP A 204 -11.92 -2.57 -10.78
CA ASP A 204 -11.73 -3.98 -11.21
C ASP A 204 -12.19 -4.27 -12.66
N ARG A 205 -12.47 -3.22 -13.44
CA ARG A 205 -12.88 -3.34 -14.83
C ARG A 205 -11.67 -3.11 -15.73
N ALA A 206 -10.89 -4.15 -15.93
CA ALA A 206 -9.70 -4.11 -16.78
C ALA A 206 -9.55 -5.36 -17.63
N ASN A 207 -8.86 -5.23 -18.75
CA ASN A 207 -8.44 -6.33 -19.61
C ASN A 207 -6.92 -6.40 -19.66
N LEU A 208 -6.38 -7.60 -19.58
CA LEU A 208 -4.95 -7.87 -19.71
C LEU A 208 -4.75 -9.01 -20.71
N PHE A 209 -3.99 -8.77 -21.78
CA PHE A 209 -3.81 -9.76 -22.84
C PHE A 209 -2.48 -9.61 -23.56
N TRP A 210 -2.06 -10.68 -24.24
CA TRP A 210 -0.89 -10.67 -25.12
C TRP A 210 -1.30 -10.36 -26.56
N ARG A 211 -0.46 -9.59 -27.26
CA ARG A 211 -0.49 -9.44 -28.72
C ARG A 211 0.77 -9.97 -29.35
N LYS A 212 0.65 -10.39 -30.60
CA LYS A 212 1.76 -10.66 -31.50
C LYS A 212 1.56 -9.84 -32.77
N ASP A 213 2.54 -9.02 -33.13
CA ASP A 213 2.49 -8.14 -34.32
C ASP A 213 1.20 -7.29 -34.41
N GLY A 214 0.65 -6.90 -33.25
CA GLY A 214 -0.57 -6.10 -33.15
C GLY A 214 -1.89 -6.90 -33.08
N GLU A 215 -1.86 -8.23 -33.23
CA GLU A 215 -3.05 -9.08 -33.10
C GLU A 215 -3.10 -9.77 -31.73
N GLN A 216 -4.28 -9.78 -31.10
CA GLN A 216 -4.49 -10.43 -29.79
C GLN A 216 -4.37 -11.96 -29.89
N LEU A 217 -3.67 -12.55 -28.92
CA LEU A 217 -3.50 -13.99 -28.80
C LEU A 217 -4.58 -14.60 -27.91
N HIS A 218 -5.10 -15.75 -28.34
CA HIS A 218 -6.05 -16.57 -27.58
C HIS A 218 -5.56 -18.01 -27.34
N GLU A 219 -4.50 -18.45 -28.03
CA GLU A 219 -3.85 -19.77 -27.84
C GLU A 219 -2.57 -19.62 -27.00
N ASP A 220 -2.24 -20.62 -26.17
CA ASP A 220 -1.07 -20.65 -25.27
C ASP A 220 -0.98 -19.51 -24.25
N VAL A 221 -2.14 -18.93 -23.92
CA VAL A 221 -2.32 -17.85 -22.97
C VAL A 221 -3.22 -18.31 -21.83
N ASP A 222 -2.76 -18.13 -20.58
CA ASP A 222 -3.55 -18.41 -19.37
C ASP A 222 -3.87 -17.10 -18.63
N LEU A 223 -5.15 -16.71 -18.64
CA LEU A 223 -5.62 -15.47 -18.00
C LEU A 223 -6.01 -15.74 -16.55
N GLY A 224 -5.28 -15.12 -15.63
CA GLY A 224 -5.62 -15.13 -14.21
C GLY A 224 -6.82 -14.23 -13.90
N GLU A 225 -7.48 -14.54 -12.78
CA GLU A 225 -8.57 -13.74 -12.24
C GLU A 225 -8.08 -12.36 -11.76
N ILE A 226 -9.03 -11.42 -11.63
CA ILE A 226 -8.79 -10.14 -10.98
C ILE A 226 -8.88 -10.36 -9.47
N LEU A 227 -7.79 -10.07 -8.77
CA LEU A 227 -7.65 -10.27 -7.33
C LEU A 227 -7.54 -8.92 -6.61
N PRO A 228 -8.19 -8.74 -5.45
CA PRO A 228 -8.06 -7.52 -4.67
C PRO A 228 -6.70 -7.44 -3.94
N ASN A 229 -6.19 -6.23 -3.80
CA ASN A 229 -5.05 -5.86 -2.95
C ASN A 229 -5.55 -5.29 -1.60
N HIS A 230 -4.66 -5.26 -0.60
CA HIS A 230 -4.99 -4.73 0.74
C HIS A 230 -5.25 -3.21 0.76
N ASP A 231 -4.77 -2.47 -0.23
CA ASP A 231 -4.95 -1.03 -0.40
C ASP A 231 -6.25 -0.66 -1.15
N GLY A 232 -7.10 -1.65 -1.45
CA GLY A 232 -8.35 -1.47 -2.18
C GLY A 232 -8.17 -1.30 -3.70
N THR A 233 -6.98 -1.59 -4.23
CA THR A 233 -6.74 -1.74 -5.67
C THR A 233 -6.84 -3.21 -6.09
N PHE A 234 -6.64 -3.50 -7.37
CA PHE A 234 -6.70 -4.83 -7.93
C PHE A 234 -5.39 -5.22 -8.63
N GLN A 235 -5.22 -6.52 -8.81
CA GLN A 235 -4.14 -7.12 -9.56
C GLN A 235 -4.67 -8.26 -10.45
N MET A 236 -3.97 -8.54 -11.54
CA MET A 236 -4.24 -9.69 -12.40
C MET A 236 -2.99 -10.07 -13.19
N ARG A 237 -2.96 -11.29 -13.74
CA ARG A 237 -1.85 -11.72 -14.60
C ARG A 237 -2.32 -12.48 -15.82
N VAL A 238 -1.49 -12.51 -16.84
CA VAL A 238 -1.69 -13.33 -18.03
C VAL A 238 -0.36 -13.98 -18.43
N ASP A 239 -0.34 -15.32 -18.46
CA ASP A 239 0.86 -16.10 -18.71
C ASP A 239 0.92 -16.51 -20.19
N LEU A 240 2.10 -16.35 -20.82
CA LEU A 240 2.36 -16.73 -22.21
C LEU A 240 3.47 -17.78 -22.27
N ASN A 241 3.19 -18.92 -22.90
CA ASN A 241 4.19 -19.97 -23.11
C ASN A 241 5.03 -19.70 -24.37
N LEU A 242 6.34 -19.53 -24.20
CA LEU A 242 7.29 -19.27 -25.29
C LEU A 242 8.33 -20.37 -25.46
N SER A 243 8.12 -21.54 -24.87
CA SER A 243 9.06 -22.67 -24.92
C SER A 243 9.42 -23.11 -26.35
N SER A 244 8.56 -22.85 -27.34
CA SER A 244 8.75 -23.15 -28.76
C SER A 244 9.23 -21.96 -29.60
N VAL A 245 9.34 -20.76 -29.01
CA VAL A 245 9.59 -19.50 -29.72
C VAL A 245 11.06 -19.07 -29.56
N PRO A 246 11.82 -18.89 -30.64
CA PRO A 246 13.18 -18.34 -30.57
C PRO A 246 13.19 -16.96 -29.92
N ALA A 247 14.21 -16.71 -29.10
CA ALA A 247 14.41 -15.44 -28.39
C ALA A 247 14.32 -14.19 -29.27
N GLU A 248 14.79 -14.29 -30.52
CA GLU A 248 14.83 -13.20 -31.49
C GLU A 248 13.42 -12.73 -31.89
N ASP A 249 12.44 -13.62 -31.82
CA ASP A 249 11.04 -13.35 -32.15
C ASP A 249 10.24 -12.79 -30.96
N TRP A 250 10.81 -12.74 -29.75
CA TRP A 250 10.09 -12.26 -28.55
C TRP A 250 9.65 -10.79 -28.69
N ARG A 251 10.41 -9.98 -29.43
CA ARG A 251 10.10 -8.56 -29.71
C ARG A 251 8.81 -8.32 -30.48
N ARG A 252 8.26 -9.38 -31.09
CA ARG A 252 6.97 -9.36 -31.79
C ARG A 252 5.80 -9.43 -30.83
N TYR A 253 6.05 -9.75 -29.56
CA TYR A 253 5.04 -9.90 -28.53
C TYR A 253 4.99 -8.66 -27.64
N ASP A 254 3.79 -8.23 -27.28
CA ASP A 254 3.57 -7.20 -26.26
C ASP A 254 2.39 -7.56 -25.37
N CYS A 255 2.51 -7.24 -24.09
CA CYS A 255 1.42 -7.34 -23.15
C CYS A 255 0.68 -6.00 -23.09
N VAL A 256 -0.64 -6.05 -23.14
CA VAL A 256 -1.51 -4.87 -23.17
C VAL A 256 -2.43 -4.91 -21.97
N PHE A 257 -2.40 -3.83 -21.19
CA PHE A 257 -3.39 -3.58 -20.16
C PHE A 257 -4.30 -2.43 -20.58
N HIS A 258 -5.60 -2.68 -20.53
CA HIS A 258 -6.65 -1.73 -20.84
C HIS A 258 -7.54 -1.53 -19.60
N LEU A 259 -7.64 -0.30 -19.11
CA LEU A 259 -8.49 0.05 -17.98
C LEU A 259 -9.80 0.66 -18.48
N SER A 260 -10.94 0.16 -17.99
CA SER A 260 -12.24 0.70 -18.35
C SER A 260 -12.36 2.17 -17.95
N GLY A 261 -12.83 3.01 -18.87
CA GLY A 261 -12.93 4.45 -18.67
C GLY A 261 -11.64 5.23 -18.93
N VAL A 262 -10.58 4.57 -19.40
CA VAL A 262 -9.31 5.21 -19.79
C VAL A 262 -8.98 4.86 -21.24
N ASP A 263 -8.86 5.87 -22.10
CA ASP A 263 -8.64 5.68 -23.55
C ASP A 263 -7.22 5.22 -23.92
N GLU A 264 -6.27 5.29 -22.97
CA GLU A 264 -4.86 4.93 -23.20
C GLU A 264 -4.53 3.55 -22.62
N ASP A 265 -4.07 2.65 -23.50
CA ASP A 265 -3.56 1.34 -23.11
C ASP A 265 -2.13 1.44 -22.57
N ILE A 266 -1.81 0.61 -21.57
CA ILE A 266 -0.44 0.38 -21.13
C ILE A 266 0.12 -0.81 -21.92
N VAL A 267 1.06 -0.53 -22.82
CA VAL A 267 1.68 -1.55 -23.68
C VAL A 267 3.10 -1.84 -23.21
N THR A 268 3.36 -3.12 -22.96
CA THR A 268 4.57 -3.63 -22.36
C THR A 268 5.21 -4.66 -23.29
N LYS A 269 6.16 -4.23 -24.12
CA LYS A 269 6.83 -5.10 -25.11
C LYS A 269 7.68 -6.19 -24.46
N LEU A 270 7.53 -7.43 -24.92
CA LEU A 270 8.38 -8.51 -24.48
C LEU A 270 9.77 -8.41 -25.12
N ASP A 271 10.81 -8.39 -24.30
CA ASP A 271 12.18 -8.59 -24.73
C ASP A 271 12.82 -9.61 -23.76
N LYS A 272 13.66 -10.51 -24.27
CA LYS A 272 14.30 -11.57 -23.46
C LYS A 272 15.22 -11.01 -22.37
N THR A 273 15.64 -9.76 -22.50
CA THR A 273 16.36 -9.01 -21.47
C THR A 273 15.45 -8.66 -20.28
N ARG A 274 14.16 -8.37 -20.53
CA ARG A 274 13.21 -7.90 -19.49
C ARG A 274 12.76 -8.95 -18.47
N THR A 275 13.16 -10.21 -18.60
CA THR A 275 12.74 -11.26 -17.66
C THR A 275 13.72 -11.47 -16.48
N ASN A 276 14.85 -10.75 -16.49
CA ASN A 276 15.83 -10.70 -15.40
C ASN A 276 16.16 -9.26 -14.95
N THR A 277 15.42 -8.24 -15.41
CA THR A 277 15.78 -6.85 -15.13
C THR A 277 15.66 -6.52 -13.65
N VAL A 278 16.72 -5.93 -13.10
CA VAL A 278 16.70 -5.35 -11.75
C VAL A 278 16.40 -3.87 -11.93
N THR A 279 15.11 -3.51 -11.87
CA THR A 279 14.75 -2.10 -11.76
C THR A 279 15.18 -1.60 -10.37
N HIS A 280 16.05 -0.61 -10.37
CA HIS A 280 16.52 0.07 -9.16
C HIS A 280 15.76 1.39 -8.99
N SER A 281 15.52 1.80 -7.75
CA SER A 281 14.77 3.03 -7.45
C SER A 281 15.47 3.92 -6.43
N LEU A 282 15.42 5.24 -6.65
CA LEU A 282 15.90 6.27 -5.74
C LEU A 282 14.74 7.20 -5.45
N LYS A 283 14.30 7.23 -4.19
CA LYS A 283 13.12 7.97 -3.75
C LYS A 283 13.50 8.91 -2.61
N PHE A 284 13.05 10.15 -2.67
CA PHE A 284 13.12 11.07 -1.54
C PHE A 284 11.70 11.33 -1.04
N VAL A 285 11.45 11.01 0.22
CA VAL A 285 10.20 11.28 0.93
C VAL A 285 10.42 12.45 1.86
N LEU A 286 9.77 13.56 1.58
CA LEU A 286 9.81 14.78 2.38
C LEU A 286 8.49 14.85 3.14
N THR A 287 8.55 14.83 4.47
CA THR A 287 7.37 14.89 5.34
C THR A 287 7.43 16.15 6.17
N ALA A 288 6.43 17.02 6.02
CA ALA A 288 6.22 18.16 6.90
C ALA A 288 4.99 17.94 7.77
N SER A 289 5.08 18.35 9.02
CA SER A 289 3.99 18.21 9.98
C SER A 289 3.70 19.52 10.70
N SER A 290 2.43 19.74 11.04
CA SER A 290 1.97 20.85 11.87
C SER A 290 1.16 20.27 13.03
N GLY A 291 1.61 20.50 14.26
CA GLY A 291 0.86 20.10 15.46
C GLY A 291 0.99 18.64 15.90
N VAL A 292 1.89 17.83 15.31
CA VAL A 292 2.15 16.45 15.78
C VAL A 292 3.06 16.48 17.01
N PRO A 293 2.62 15.99 18.19
CA PRO A 293 3.50 15.91 19.36
C PRO A 293 4.60 14.86 19.14
N ASN A 294 5.85 15.19 19.51
CA ASN A 294 7.01 14.28 19.44
C ASN A 294 7.38 13.77 18.04
N PHE A 295 7.02 14.50 16.99
CA PHE A 295 7.50 14.24 15.63
C PHE A 295 8.13 15.54 15.06
N PRO A 296 9.25 15.47 14.32
CA PRO A 296 9.88 16.67 13.78
C PRO A 296 8.94 17.42 12.84
N GLU A 297 9.04 18.75 12.81
CA GLU A 297 8.24 19.57 11.87
C GLU A 297 8.56 19.27 10.41
N PHE A 298 9.75 18.71 10.14
CA PHE A 298 10.19 18.32 8.80
C PHE A 298 11.23 17.21 8.83
N VAL A 299 11.05 16.21 7.97
CA VAL A 299 11.96 15.07 7.79
C VAL A 299 12.16 14.82 6.30
N VAL A 300 13.38 14.46 5.90
CA VAL A 300 13.67 13.96 4.55
C VAL A 300 14.28 12.56 4.66
N VAL A 301 13.70 11.60 3.97
CA VAL A 301 14.18 10.21 3.90
C VAL A 301 14.54 9.90 2.45
N GLY A 302 15.80 9.58 2.20
CA GLY A 302 16.28 9.08 0.91
C GLY A 302 16.34 7.56 0.95
N LEU A 303 15.62 6.90 0.04
CA LEU A 303 15.49 5.46 -0.11
C LEU A 303 16.16 5.01 -1.41
N LEU A 304 17.02 4.00 -1.34
CA LEU A 304 17.59 3.31 -2.48
C LEU A 304 17.12 1.85 -2.42
N ASP A 305 16.29 1.42 -3.36
CA ASP A 305 15.62 0.11 -3.33
C ASP A 305 14.97 -0.18 -1.97
N GLU A 306 14.20 0.79 -1.47
CA GLU A 306 13.54 0.78 -0.14
C GLU A 306 14.50 0.75 1.06
N VAL A 307 15.82 0.83 0.85
CA VAL A 307 16.80 0.96 1.93
C VAL A 307 17.05 2.44 2.22
N GLU A 308 16.84 2.85 3.46
CA GLU A 308 17.17 4.21 3.90
C GLU A 308 18.68 4.45 3.82
N VAL A 309 19.08 5.41 2.98
CA VAL A 309 20.47 5.80 2.71
C VAL A 309 20.80 7.18 3.23
N VAL A 310 19.82 8.10 3.21
CA VAL A 310 19.97 9.47 3.69
C VAL A 310 18.82 9.82 4.62
N HIS A 311 19.13 10.48 5.72
CA HIS A 311 18.14 11.00 6.64
C HIS A 311 18.44 12.45 6.99
N TYR A 312 17.43 13.32 6.92
CA TYR A 312 17.46 14.64 7.54
C TYR A 312 16.34 14.73 8.57
N ASP A 313 16.70 15.20 9.76
CA ASP A 313 15.77 15.47 10.85
C ASP A 313 15.77 16.98 11.16
N GLY A 314 14.60 17.61 11.14
CA GLY A 314 14.43 19.05 11.35
C GLY A 314 14.72 19.55 12.76
N ASP A 315 14.73 18.67 13.76
CA ASP A 315 15.11 19.01 15.14
C ASP A 315 16.62 19.05 15.29
N THR A 316 17.31 18.09 14.67
CA THR A 316 18.79 18.06 14.65
C THR A 316 19.40 18.98 13.59
N ARG A 317 18.60 19.35 12.58
CA ARG A 317 18.97 20.15 11.39
C ARG A 317 20.21 19.61 10.70
N ARG A 318 20.23 18.30 10.47
CA ARG A 318 21.40 17.64 9.89
C ARG A 318 20.99 16.51 8.97
N ALA A 319 21.57 16.51 7.76
CA ALA A 319 21.50 15.37 6.86
C ALA A 319 22.67 14.39 7.17
N GLU A 320 22.35 13.12 7.36
CA GLU A 320 23.31 12.07 7.74
C GLU A 320 23.12 10.79 6.91
N PRO A 321 24.21 10.04 6.67
CA PRO A 321 24.11 8.72 6.07
C PRO A 321 23.49 7.72 7.05
N ARG A 322 22.64 6.84 6.52
CA ARG A 322 22.10 5.68 7.26
C ARG A 322 22.82 4.38 6.94
N GLN A 323 23.63 4.38 5.88
CA GLN A 323 24.46 3.25 5.48
C GLN A 323 25.94 3.63 5.53
N ASP A 324 26.80 2.74 6.06
CA ASP A 324 28.24 3.00 6.18
C ASP A 324 28.88 3.34 4.83
N TRP A 325 28.47 2.63 3.78
CA TRP A 325 28.98 2.86 2.42
C TRP A 325 28.53 4.21 1.85
N MET A 326 27.44 4.80 2.36
CA MET A 326 26.97 6.12 1.92
C MET A 326 27.90 7.25 2.38
N SER A 327 28.78 7.00 3.35
CA SER A 327 29.83 7.95 3.74
C SER A 327 30.86 8.19 2.63
N ARG A 328 31.06 7.23 1.70
CA ARG A 328 31.98 7.32 0.55
C ARG A 328 31.62 8.45 -0.41
N VAL A 329 30.38 8.94 -0.40
CA VAL A 329 29.98 10.12 -1.18
C VAL A 329 30.89 11.32 -0.91
N ARG A 330 31.51 11.43 0.28
CA ARG A 330 32.45 12.51 0.63
C ARG A 330 33.78 12.46 -0.12
N GLU A 331 34.15 11.29 -0.64
CA GLU A 331 35.36 11.12 -1.45
C GLU A 331 35.18 11.81 -2.81
N ASP A 332 33.98 11.71 -3.39
CA ASP A 332 33.63 12.32 -4.68
C ASP A 332 33.08 13.75 -4.53
N ASP A 333 32.33 14.02 -3.46
CA ASP A 333 31.77 15.34 -3.14
C ASP A 333 31.88 15.64 -1.63
N PRO A 334 32.95 16.32 -1.19
CA PRO A 334 33.15 16.69 0.20
C PRO A 334 32.06 17.61 0.78
N GLN A 335 31.27 18.29 -0.06
CA GLN A 335 30.23 19.22 0.36
C GLN A 335 28.83 18.61 0.36
N PHE A 336 28.66 17.38 -0.14
CA PHE A 336 27.36 16.70 -0.31
C PHE A 336 26.44 16.86 0.90
N TRP A 337 26.91 16.48 2.09
CA TRP A 337 26.11 16.54 3.33
C TRP A 337 25.82 17.97 3.80
N LYS A 338 26.77 18.88 3.61
CA LYS A 338 26.61 20.28 4.02
C LYS A 338 25.55 20.95 3.14
N SER A 339 25.68 20.82 1.83
CA SER A 339 24.69 21.36 0.89
C SER A 339 23.34 20.68 1.06
N GLY A 340 23.31 19.35 1.23
CA GLY A 340 22.04 18.65 1.48
C GLY A 340 21.34 19.12 2.75
N THR A 341 22.09 19.44 3.80
CA THR A 341 21.55 20.02 5.05
C THR A 341 20.99 21.42 4.81
N GLU A 342 21.75 22.31 4.15
CA GLU A 342 21.31 23.68 3.84
C GLU A 342 20.02 23.68 3.01
N LEU A 343 19.94 22.78 2.01
CA LEU A 343 18.76 22.62 1.17
C LEU A 343 17.55 22.09 1.93
N ALA A 344 17.73 21.07 2.78
CA ALA A 344 16.64 20.54 3.59
C ALA A 344 16.08 21.60 4.56
N MET A 345 16.93 22.49 5.07
CA MET A 345 16.49 23.64 5.86
C MET A 345 15.67 24.65 5.04
N ASP A 346 16.04 24.90 3.78
CA ASP A 346 15.25 25.75 2.88
C ASP A 346 13.90 25.09 2.52
N ALA A 347 13.90 23.78 2.22
CA ALA A 347 12.68 23.00 1.98
C ALA A 347 11.72 23.05 3.17
N GLN A 348 12.23 22.96 4.39
CA GLN A 348 11.41 23.03 5.59
C GLN A 348 10.54 24.30 5.62
N GLN A 349 11.06 25.45 5.17
CA GLN A 349 10.26 26.69 5.10
C GLN A 349 9.21 26.63 3.99
N VAL A 350 9.56 26.07 2.83
CA VAL A 350 8.63 25.90 1.71
C VAL A 350 7.46 24.99 2.09
N PHE A 351 7.74 23.86 2.74
CA PHE A 351 6.71 22.91 3.14
C PHE A 351 5.80 23.43 4.25
N LYS A 352 6.34 24.27 5.16
CA LYS A 352 5.48 25.04 6.09
C LYS A 352 4.48 25.90 5.33
N GLY A 353 4.93 26.60 4.29
CA GLY A 353 4.04 27.37 3.41
C GLY A 353 3.02 26.50 2.68
N TYR A 354 3.39 25.28 2.26
CA TYR A 354 2.47 24.33 1.63
C TYR A 354 1.38 23.85 2.59
N ILE A 355 1.70 23.55 3.85
CA ILE A 355 0.70 23.22 4.86
C ILE A 355 -0.29 24.37 5.04
N GLU A 356 0.18 25.61 5.16
CA GLU A 356 -0.72 26.76 5.34
C GLU A 356 -1.59 27.02 4.11
N THR A 357 -1.04 26.84 2.90
CA THR A 357 -1.81 26.94 1.64
C THR A 357 -2.86 25.83 1.55
N ALA A 358 -2.52 24.60 1.96
CA ALA A 358 -3.43 23.47 1.97
C ALA A 358 -4.56 23.72 3.00
N LYS A 359 -4.24 24.08 4.24
CA LYS A 359 -5.24 24.46 5.27
C LYS A 359 -6.24 25.47 4.75
N GLN A 360 -5.77 26.54 4.10
CA GLN A 360 -6.65 27.56 3.51
C GLN A 360 -7.57 26.96 2.43
N SER A 361 -7.02 26.14 1.54
CA SER A 361 -7.75 25.50 0.44
C SER A 361 -8.80 24.49 0.93
N PHE A 362 -8.56 23.88 2.09
CA PHE A 362 -9.50 22.97 2.76
C PHE A 362 -10.37 23.67 3.82
N HIS A 363 -10.27 24.99 3.96
CA HIS A 363 -10.98 25.77 4.99
C HIS A 363 -10.73 25.30 6.43
N GLN A 364 -9.52 24.81 6.71
CA GLN A 364 -9.08 24.33 8.01
C GLN A 364 -8.42 25.48 8.80
N THR A 365 -8.80 25.65 10.07
CA THR A 365 -8.33 26.75 10.94
C THR A 365 -7.39 26.28 12.07
N GLY A 366 -7.14 24.98 12.16
CA GLY A 366 -6.30 24.34 13.15
C GLY A 366 -6.39 22.82 13.04
N GLY A 367 -5.63 22.12 13.88
CA GLY A 367 -5.53 20.65 13.82
C GLY A 367 -4.13 20.19 13.48
N VAL A 368 -3.98 18.86 13.44
CA VAL A 368 -2.74 18.20 13.07
C VAL A 368 -2.79 17.91 11.59
N HIS A 369 -1.81 18.41 10.84
CA HIS A 369 -1.77 18.24 9.39
C HIS A 369 -0.41 17.79 8.91
N ILE A 370 -0.41 16.98 7.86
CA ILE A 370 0.79 16.41 7.26
C ILE A 370 0.79 16.72 5.77
N TYR A 371 1.91 17.24 5.27
CA TYR A 371 2.15 17.41 3.84
C TYR A 371 3.35 16.55 3.45
N GLN A 372 3.16 15.67 2.48
CA GLN A 372 4.20 14.76 2.02
C GLN A 372 4.49 14.96 0.55
N ARG A 373 5.77 14.86 0.18
CA ARG A 373 6.20 14.74 -1.22
C ARG A 373 7.03 13.49 -1.37
N MET A 374 6.72 12.71 -2.38
CA MET A 374 7.58 11.67 -2.91
C MET A 374 8.13 12.13 -4.25
N ALA A 375 9.46 12.20 -4.38
CA ALA A 375 10.14 12.55 -5.63
C ALA A 375 11.25 11.56 -5.89
N GLY A 376 11.30 10.99 -7.09
CA GLY A 376 12.27 9.94 -7.37
C GLY A 376 12.33 9.50 -8.82
N CYS A 377 13.14 8.47 -9.03
CA CYS A 377 13.31 7.83 -10.31
C CYS A 377 13.57 6.34 -10.16
N GLU A 378 13.25 5.61 -11.21
CA GLU A 378 13.55 4.21 -11.42
C GLU A 378 14.47 4.09 -12.64
N TRP A 379 15.45 3.19 -12.57
CA TRP A 379 16.34 2.84 -13.67
C TRP A 379 16.34 1.34 -13.85
N ASP A 380 16.15 0.93 -15.09
CA ASP A 380 16.32 -0.45 -15.51
C ASP A 380 17.74 -0.65 -16.03
N ASP A 381 18.51 -1.53 -15.38
CA ASP A 381 19.95 -1.67 -15.58
C ASP A 381 20.33 -2.38 -16.89
N GLU A 382 19.38 -2.99 -17.61
CA GLU A 382 19.61 -3.62 -18.90
C GLU A 382 19.08 -2.79 -20.09
N THR A 383 17.86 -2.26 -19.98
CA THR A 383 17.26 -1.41 -21.04
C THR A 383 17.81 0.01 -21.00
N ASN A 384 18.37 0.41 -19.86
CA ASN A 384 18.80 1.77 -19.56
C ASN A 384 17.65 2.78 -19.70
N GLU A 385 16.41 2.32 -19.51
CA GLU A 385 15.21 3.16 -19.38
C GLU A 385 15.17 3.78 -17.99
N ASP A 386 14.84 5.08 -17.92
CA ASP A 386 14.68 5.83 -16.69
C ASP A 386 13.23 6.35 -16.61
N LYS A 387 12.56 6.15 -15.47
CA LYS A 387 11.22 6.71 -15.18
C LYS A 387 11.32 7.63 -13.98
N GLY A 388 10.75 8.83 -14.07
CA GLY A 388 10.76 9.79 -12.97
C GLY A 388 9.35 10.18 -12.53
N TYR A 389 9.16 10.41 -11.24
CA TYR A 389 7.86 10.76 -10.67
C TYR A 389 7.99 11.75 -9.53
N ILE A 390 6.96 12.58 -9.38
CA ILE A 390 6.77 13.49 -8.24
C ILE A 390 5.29 13.50 -7.88
N GLN A 391 5.00 13.23 -6.61
CA GLN A 391 3.65 13.18 -6.07
C GLN A 391 3.62 13.82 -4.69
N ASP A 392 2.62 14.67 -4.48
CA ASP A 392 2.37 15.34 -3.22
C ASP A 392 1.04 14.84 -2.63
N GLY A 393 1.07 14.53 -1.34
CA GLY A 393 -0.08 14.14 -0.53
C GLY A 393 -0.33 15.12 0.61
N TYR A 394 -1.58 15.23 1.03
CA TYR A 394 -2.02 16.03 2.17
C TYR A 394 -2.95 15.21 3.05
N ASP A 395 -2.62 15.12 4.35
CA ASP A 395 -3.31 14.31 5.36
C ASP A 395 -3.51 12.84 4.95
N GLY A 396 -2.51 12.27 4.25
CA GLY A 396 -2.50 10.86 3.83
C GLY A 396 -3.23 10.59 2.51
N GLU A 397 -3.82 11.61 1.88
CA GLU A 397 -4.51 11.48 0.60
C GLU A 397 -3.77 12.20 -0.54
N ASP A 398 -3.94 11.71 -1.77
CA ASP A 398 -3.38 12.35 -2.96
C ASP A 398 -3.86 13.79 -3.12
N PHE A 399 -2.92 14.68 -3.45
CA PHE A 399 -3.21 16.10 -3.60
C PHE A 399 -2.85 16.61 -5.00
N ILE A 400 -1.59 16.49 -5.42
CA ILE A 400 -1.12 16.96 -6.73
C ILE A 400 0.12 16.16 -7.18
N SER A 401 0.20 15.81 -8.46
CA SER A 401 1.36 15.12 -9.05
C SER A 401 1.90 15.88 -10.26
N PHE A 402 3.13 15.60 -10.67
CA PHE A 402 3.74 16.18 -11.88
C PHE A 402 3.81 15.13 -12.98
N ASP A 403 3.14 15.40 -14.10
CA ASP A 403 3.25 14.56 -15.29
C ASP A 403 4.44 15.02 -16.16
N LEU A 404 5.44 14.15 -16.24
CA LEU A 404 6.69 14.43 -16.94
C LEU A 404 6.50 14.47 -18.47
N GLN A 405 5.51 13.76 -19.02
CA GLN A 405 5.28 13.69 -20.46
C GLN A 405 4.65 14.98 -21.01
N THR A 406 3.62 15.47 -20.35
CA THR A 406 2.93 16.72 -20.74
C THR A 406 3.55 17.97 -20.10
N GLU A 407 4.46 17.79 -19.14
CA GLU A 407 5.08 18.86 -18.34
C GLU A 407 4.05 19.70 -17.58
N GLN A 408 2.97 19.07 -17.11
CA GLN A 408 1.89 19.70 -16.35
C GLN A 408 1.65 18.99 -15.03
N TYR A 409 1.16 19.73 -14.04
CA TYR A 409 0.70 19.12 -12.80
C TYR A 409 -0.70 18.52 -12.96
N ILE A 410 -1.00 17.42 -12.29
CA ILE A 410 -2.32 16.81 -12.23
C ILE A 410 -2.86 17.01 -10.82
N ALA A 411 -4.01 17.68 -10.71
CA ALA A 411 -4.67 17.91 -9.43
C ALA A 411 -5.57 16.71 -9.11
N ALA A 412 -5.26 15.97 -8.04
CA ALA A 412 -6.08 14.85 -7.58
C ALA A 412 -7.37 15.33 -6.90
N LYS A 413 -7.36 16.56 -6.37
CA LYS A 413 -8.49 17.19 -5.66
C LYS A 413 -8.81 18.57 -6.20
N GLN A 414 -10.08 18.98 -6.06
CA GLN A 414 -10.53 20.31 -6.47
C GLN A 414 -9.76 21.43 -5.73
N GLN A 415 -9.42 21.20 -4.46
CA GLN A 415 -8.64 22.09 -3.61
C GLN A 415 -7.21 22.30 -4.15
N ALA A 416 -6.69 21.39 -4.98
CA ALA A 416 -5.35 21.51 -5.58
C ALA A 416 -5.36 22.30 -6.91
N VAL A 417 -6.52 22.61 -7.50
CA VAL A 417 -6.61 23.23 -8.84
C VAL A 417 -5.96 24.61 -8.89
N ILE A 418 -6.08 25.41 -7.82
CA ILE A 418 -5.43 26.73 -7.73
C ILE A 418 -3.90 26.57 -7.69
N THR A 419 -3.40 25.63 -6.88
CA THR A 419 -1.99 25.29 -6.80
C THR A 419 -1.45 24.78 -8.13
N LYS A 420 -2.18 23.87 -8.80
CA LYS A 420 -1.87 23.38 -10.15
C LYS A 420 -1.68 24.54 -11.11
N ARG A 421 -2.67 25.45 -11.21
CA ARG A 421 -2.56 26.62 -12.09
C ARG A 421 -1.31 27.44 -11.77
N LYS A 422 -1.07 27.74 -10.50
CA LYS A 422 0.11 28.52 -10.08
C LYS A 422 1.42 27.83 -10.47
N TRP A 423 1.51 26.51 -10.30
CA TRP A 423 2.72 25.75 -10.58
C TRP A 423 2.94 25.51 -12.09
N ASP A 424 1.87 25.31 -12.87
CA ASP A 424 1.93 25.19 -14.33
C ASP A 424 2.45 26.49 -15.00
N HIS A 425 2.19 27.65 -14.40
CA HIS A 425 2.72 28.92 -14.89
C HIS A 425 4.19 29.15 -14.51
N ASN A 426 4.76 28.33 -13.63
CA ASN A 426 6.15 28.46 -13.19
C ASN A 426 7.09 27.62 -14.05
N ARG A 427 7.48 28.17 -15.21
CA ARG A 427 8.40 27.50 -16.15
C ARG A 427 9.74 27.12 -15.55
N ALA A 428 10.26 27.91 -14.59
CA ALA A 428 11.52 27.60 -13.93
C ALA A 428 11.39 26.34 -13.06
N LYS A 429 10.28 26.18 -12.35
CA LYS A 429 9.98 25.00 -11.53
C LYS A 429 9.78 23.75 -12.40
N ILE A 430 9.06 23.88 -13.53
CA ILE A 430 8.88 22.77 -14.49
C ILE A 430 10.22 22.32 -15.06
N ALA A 431 11.04 23.27 -15.53
CA ALA A 431 12.37 22.95 -16.08
C ALA A 431 13.29 22.30 -15.03
N HIS A 432 13.21 22.76 -13.77
CA HIS A 432 13.94 22.16 -12.65
C HIS A 432 13.54 20.70 -12.42
N TRP A 433 12.23 20.40 -12.36
CA TRP A 433 11.76 19.03 -12.17
C TRP A 433 12.06 18.12 -13.34
N LYS A 434 11.90 18.62 -14.57
CA LYS A 434 12.30 17.87 -15.75
C LYS A 434 13.77 17.49 -15.68
N ASN A 435 14.66 18.43 -15.36
CA ASN A 435 16.09 18.16 -15.21
C ASN A 435 16.38 17.16 -14.07
N PHE A 436 15.70 17.30 -12.93
CA PHE A 436 15.85 16.36 -11.82
C PHE A 436 15.48 14.93 -12.22
N LEU A 437 14.29 14.75 -12.79
CA LEU A 437 13.72 13.44 -13.09
C LEU A 437 14.41 12.72 -14.25
N THR A 438 14.94 13.47 -15.23
CA THR A 438 15.52 12.88 -16.45
C THR A 438 17.04 12.76 -16.43
N HIS A 439 17.74 13.50 -15.56
CA HIS A 439 19.20 13.50 -15.52
C HIS A 439 19.73 13.28 -14.10
N VAL A 440 19.40 14.18 -13.19
CA VAL A 440 20.06 14.21 -11.87
C VAL A 440 19.72 12.98 -11.02
N CYS A 441 18.46 12.58 -10.97
CA CYS A 441 18.05 11.41 -10.20
C CYS A 441 18.65 10.11 -10.77
N PRO A 442 18.52 9.80 -12.08
CA PRO A 442 19.14 8.60 -12.65
C PRO A 442 20.66 8.52 -12.46
N GLU A 443 21.39 9.62 -12.66
CA GLU A 443 22.84 9.66 -12.42
C GLU A 443 23.17 9.38 -10.95
N GLY A 444 22.36 9.94 -10.06
CA GLY A 444 22.47 9.76 -8.62
C GLY A 444 22.21 8.37 -8.13
N LEU A 445 21.16 7.75 -8.64
CA LEU A 445 20.81 6.35 -8.43
C LEU A 445 21.99 5.46 -8.81
N LYS A 446 22.50 5.58 -10.04
CA LYS A 446 23.65 4.82 -10.55
C LYS A 446 24.89 5.01 -9.67
N LYS A 447 25.12 6.23 -9.20
CA LYS A 447 26.23 6.56 -8.28
C LYS A 447 26.05 5.92 -6.91
N PHE A 448 24.89 6.03 -6.28
CA PHE A 448 24.65 5.42 -4.96
C PHE A 448 24.69 3.89 -5.02
N LEU A 449 24.15 3.29 -6.09
CA LEU A 449 24.30 1.86 -6.36
C LEU A 449 25.77 1.45 -6.44
N SER A 450 26.64 2.26 -7.05
CA SER A 450 28.07 1.94 -7.13
C SER A 450 28.75 1.87 -5.77
N TYR A 451 28.33 2.71 -4.81
CA TYR A 451 28.84 2.69 -3.44
C TYR A 451 28.33 1.50 -2.65
N GLY A 452 27.03 1.21 -2.80
CA GLY A 452 26.31 0.19 -2.06
C GLY A 452 26.29 -1.19 -2.72
N ARG A 453 26.89 -1.38 -3.90
CA ARG A 453 26.72 -2.60 -4.73
C ARG A 453 26.96 -3.89 -3.95
N SER A 454 28.03 -3.95 -3.15
CA SER A 454 28.34 -5.13 -2.32
C SER A 454 27.35 -5.39 -1.20
N SER A 455 26.62 -4.36 -0.76
CA SER A 455 25.64 -4.43 0.32
C SER A 455 24.21 -4.58 -0.19
N LEU A 456 23.85 -3.97 -1.32
CA LEU A 456 22.51 -3.98 -1.92
C LEU A 456 22.27 -5.23 -2.78
N MET A 457 23.34 -5.78 -3.38
CA MET A 457 23.29 -7.01 -4.18
C MET A 457 23.73 -8.24 -3.38
N ARG A 458 23.81 -8.14 -2.04
CA ARG A 458 24.03 -9.34 -1.21
C ARG A 458 22.76 -10.18 -1.23
N THR A 459 22.91 -11.48 -1.13
CA THR A 459 21.78 -12.41 -1.02
C THR A 459 21.96 -13.19 0.27
N GLU A 460 21.05 -13.00 1.22
CA GLU A 460 21.03 -13.72 2.48
C GLU A 460 19.84 -14.67 2.49
N ARG A 461 20.11 -15.98 2.66
CA ARG A 461 19.07 -17.02 2.70
C ARG A 461 18.33 -16.96 4.04
N PRO A 462 16.98 -17.00 4.05
CA PRO A 462 16.25 -17.05 5.32
C PRO A 462 16.39 -18.40 6.02
N SER A 463 16.07 -18.38 7.30
CA SER A 463 15.53 -19.53 8.01
C SER A 463 14.01 -19.54 7.88
N VAL A 464 13.44 -20.66 7.41
CA VAL A 464 11.98 -20.88 7.33
C VAL A 464 11.54 -21.88 8.39
N SER A 465 10.51 -21.52 9.16
CA SER A 465 9.98 -22.34 10.26
C SER A 465 8.45 -22.39 10.25
N LEU A 466 7.89 -23.51 10.71
CA LEU A 466 6.45 -23.68 10.89
C LEU A 466 6.11 -23.58 12.38
N LEU A 467 5.30 -22.59 12.74
CA LEU A 467 4.95 -22.24 14.11
C LEU A 467 3.45 -22.46 14.31
N GLN A 468 3.08 -23.14 15.39
CA GLN A 468 1.67 -23.30 15.76
C GLN A 468 1.54 -23.05 17.27
N LYS A 469 0.72 -22.06 17.66
CA LYS A 469 0.56 -21.68 19.07
C LYS A 469 -0.20 -22.74 19.88
N THR A 470 -1.30 -23.24 19.32
CA THR A 470 -2.14 -24.31 19.87
C THR A 470 -2.65 -25.20 18.74
N PRO A 471 -3.11 -26.44 19.00
CA PRO A 471 -3.66 -27.31 17.95
C PRO A 471 -4.85 -26.71 17.17
N SER A 472 -5.53 -25.72 17.75
CA SER A 472 -6.64 -24.98 17.13
C SER A 472 -6.22 -23.65 16.49
N SER A 473 -4.95 -23.24 16.63
CA SER A 473 -4.43 -22.02 16.00
C SER A 473 -4.03 -22.30 14.55
N PRO A 474 -4.12 -21.28 13.66
CA PRO A 474 -3.50 -21.34 12.34
C PRO A 474 -2.02 -21.72 12.42
N VAL A 475 -1.53 -22.40 11.39
CA VAL A 475 -0.11 -22.73 11.27
C VAL A 475 0.57 -21.59 10.53
N SER A 476 1.49 -20.93 11.21
CA SER A 476 2.28 -19.83 10.66
C SER A 476 3.54 -20.37 10.00
N CYS A 477 3.73 -20.10 8.72
CA CYS A 477 5.04 -20.24 8.11
C CYS A 477 5.79 -18.92 8.25
N HIS A 478 6.92 -18.93 8.95
CA HIS A 478 7.71 -17.74 9.25
C HIS A 478 9.09 -17.85 8.61
N ALA A 479 9.43 -16.88 7.77
CA ALA A 479 10.73 -16.71 7.16
C ALA A 479 11.44 -15.50 7.78
N THR A 480 12.68 -15.66 8.22
CA THR A 480 13.48 -14.56 8.79
C THR A 480 14.95 -14.67 8.42
N GLY A 481 15.65 -13.55 8.35
CA GLY A 481 17.07 -13.50 8.01
C GLY A 481 17.33 -13.45 6.50
N PHE A 482 16.35 -13.04 5.69
CA PHE A 482 16.54 -12.91 4.25
C PHE A 482 16.90 -11.49 3.82
N TYR A 483 17.66 -11.38 2.74
CA TYR A 483 17.94 -10.13 2.06
C TYR A 483 18.20 -10.41 0.57
N PRO A 484 17.69 -9.60 -0.38
CA PRO A 484 16.93 -8.36 -0.20
C PRO A 484 15.47 -8.61 0.27
N HIS A 485 14.70 -7.55 0.51
CA HIS A 485 13.27 -7.65 0.90
C HIS A 485 12.37 -8.21 -0.22
N ARG A 486 12.90 -8.37 -1.44
CA ARG A 486 12.19 -8.91 -2.59
C ARG A 486 12.05 -10.42 -2.49
N ALA A 487 11.02 -10.87 -1.80
CA ALA A 487 10.74 -12.27 -1.56
C ALA A 487 9.23 -12.55 -1.59
N ALA A 488 8.88 -13.80 -1.92
CA ALA A 488 7.51 -14.30 -1.86
C ALA A 488 7.45 -15.46 -0.85
N LEU A 489 6.37 -15.51 -0.07
CA LEU A 489 6.10 -16.59 0.88
C LEU A 489 4.63 -16.99 0.77
N PHE A 490 4.38 -18.26 0.46
CA PHE A 490 3.01 -18.75 0.24
C PHE A 490 2.87 -20.23 0.58
N TRP A 491 1.63 -20.66 0.76
CA TRP A 491 1.28 -22.07 0.91
C TRP A 491 0.89 -22.68 -0.43
N ARG A 492 1.25 -23.95 -0.62
CA ARG A 492 0.73 -24.80 -1.69
C ARG A 492 0.03 -26.01 -1.13
N LYS A 493 -0.95 -26.51 -1.88
CA LYS A 493 -1.55 -27.83 -1.70
C LYS A 493 -1.37 -28.62 -2.99
N ASP A 494 -0.74 -29.78 -2.90
CA ASP A 494 -0.49 -30.69 -4.05
C ASP A 494 0.21 -30.00 -5.25
N GLY A 495 0.99 -28.95 -5.00
CA GLY A 495 1.71 -28.19 -6.02
C GLY A 495 1.02 -26.92 -6.52
N GLU A 496 -0.24 -26.68 -6.15
CA GLU A 496 -0.99 -25.46 -6.49
C GLU A 496 -0.96 -24.45 -5.33
N GLN A 497 -0.80 -23.17 -5.63
CA GLN A 497 -0.77 -22.10 -4.63
C GLN A 497 -2.15 -21.85 -4.02
N LEU A 498 -2.21 -21.71 -2.70
CA LEU A 498 -3.44 -21.43 -1.96
C LEU A 498 -3.62 -19.92 -1.75
N HIS A 499 -4.85 -19.47 -1.95
CA HIS A 499 -5.28 -18.08 -1.73
C HIS A 499 -6.43 -17.97 -0.70
N GLU A 500 -7.23 -19.03 -0.49
CA GLU A 500 -8.26 -19.10 0.56
C GLU A 500 -7.66 -19.57 1.90
N ASP A 501 -8.18 -19.07 3.02
CA ASP A 501 -7.74 -19.41 4.40
C ASP A 501 -6.25 -19.11 4.70
N VAL A 502 -5.66 -18.22 3.91
CA VAL A 502 -4.26 -17.79 4.00
C VAL A 502 -4.20 -16.29 4.34
N ASP A 503 -3.49 -15.94 5.41
CA ASP A 503 -3.24 -14.56 5.82
C ASP A 503 -1.75 -14.22 5.63
N LEU A 504 -1.45 -13.33 4.68
CA LEU A 504 -0.08 -12.91 4.36
C LEU A 504 0.31 -11.72 5.25
N GLY A 505 1.35 -11.93 6.06
CA GLY A 505 1.96 -10.87 6.86
C GLY A 505 2.90 -9.99 6.04
N GLU A 506 3.05 -8.75 6.50
CA GLU A 506 3.99 -7.78 5.92
C GLU A 506 5.45 -8.23 6.03
N ILE A 507 6.29 -7.67 5.16
CA ILE A 507 7.74 -7.79 5.25
C ILE A 507 8.25 -6.79 6.29
N LEU A 508 8.80 -7.30 7.38
CA LEU A 508 9.30 -6.50 8.49
C LEU A 508 10.84 -6.49 8.51
N PRO A 509 11.47 -5.34 8.78
CA PRO A 509 12.92 -5.28 8.93
C PRO A 509 13.39 -5.88 10.27
N ASN A 510 14.54 -6.56 10.26
CA ASN A 510 15.27 -7.03 11.44
C ASN A 510 16.36 -6.01 11.84
N HIS A 511 16.82 -6.09 13.09
CA HIS A 511 17.88 -5.19 13.61
C HIS A 511 19.26 -5.38 12.95
N ASP A 512 19.48 -6.51 12.26
CA ASP A 512 20.71 -6.84 11.55
C ASP A 512 20.68 -6.41 10.06
N GLY A 513 19.61 -5.72 9.64
CA GLY A 513 19.43 -5.28 8.25
C GLY A 513 18.95 -6.37 7.29
N THR A 514 18.50 -7.51 7.81
CA THR A 514 17.74 -8.52 7.06
C THR A 514 16.24 -8.29 7.22
N PHE A 515 15.41 -9.13 6.59
CA PHE A 515 13.96 -9.04 6.64
C PHE A 515 13.34 -10.32 7.20
N GLN A 516 12.10 -10.20 7.63
CA GLN A 516 11.25 -11.31 8.05
C GLN A 516 9.83 -11.14 7.49
N MET A 517 9.13 -12.24 7.28
CA MET A 517 7.71 -12.24 6.92
C MET A 517 7.06 -13.54 7.38
N ARG A 518 5.73 -13.59 7.43
CA ARG A 518 4.99 -14.83 7.73
C ARG A 518 3.75 -14.97 6.88
N VAL A 519 3.30 -16.20 6.72
CA VAL A 519 2.01 -16.52 6.10
C VAL A 519 1.29 -17.58 6.94
N ASP A 520 0.09 -17.27 7.39
CA ASP A 520 -0.69 -18.11 8.29
C ASP A 520 -1.72 -18.92 7.51
N LEU A 521 -1.83 -20.23 7.76
CA LEU A 521 -2.80 -21.12 7.13
C LEU A 521 -3.76 -21.69 8.18
N ASN A 522 -5.07 -21.49 7.97
CA ASN A 522 -6.10 -22.07 8.81
C ASN A 522 -6.41 -23.52 8.39
N LEU A 523 -6.22 -24.48 9.31
CA LEU A 523 -6.48 -25.91 9.09
C LEU A 523 -7.58 -26.45 10.01
N SER A 524 -8.39 -25.58 10.61
CA SER A 524 -9.44 -25.97 11.56
C SER A 524 -10.46 -26.95 10.99
N SER A 525 -10.67 -26.94 9.67
CA SER A 525 -11.56 -27.84 8.92
C SER A 525 -10.84 -29.04 8.27
N VAL A 526 -9.51 -29.11 8.36
CA VAL A 526 -8.69 -30.08 7.61
C VAL A 526 -8.19 -31.21 8.52
N PRO A 527 -8.48 -32.49 8.21
CA PRO A 527 -7.94 -33.62 8.94
C PRO A 527 -6.40 -33.63 8.96
N ALA A 528 -5.81 -33.98 10.12
CA ALA A 528 -4.35 -33.97 10.29
C ALA A 528 -3.58 -34.89 9.32
N GLU A 529 -4.25 -35.88 8.73
CA GLU A 529 -3.69 -36.80 7.75
C GLU A 529 -3.41 -36.10 6.40
N ASP A 530 -4.23 -35.11 6.06
CA ASP A 530 -4.13 -34.34 4.82
C ASP A 530 -3.10 -33.21 4.90
N TRP A 531 -2.54 -32.92 6.08
CA TRP A 531 -1.55 -31.85 6.27
C TRP A 531 -0.30 -32.05 5.41
N ARG A 532 0.05 -33.30 5.09
CA ARG A 532 1.21 -33.63 4.24
C ARG A 532 1.09 -33.17 2.79
N ARG A 533 -0.13 -32.82 2.37
CA ARG A 533 -0.42 -32.25 1.05
C ARG A 533 -0.03 -30.78 0.96
N TYR A 534 0.25 -30.15 2.11
CA TYR A 534 0.57 -28.73 2.21
C TYR A 534 2.07 -28.52 2.36
N ASP A 535 2.62 -27.56 1.61
CA ASP A 535 3.97 -27.07 1.80
C ASP A 535 4.04 -25.55 1.75
N CYS A 536 4.90 -24.99 2.58
CA CYS A 536 5.21 -23.57 2.56
C CYS A 536 6.41 -23.34 1.65
N VAL A 537 6.31 -22.39 0.73
CA VAL A 537 7.34 -22.05 -0.23
C VAL A 537 7.81 -20.63 0.00
N PHE A 538 9.12 -20.46 0.17
CA PHE A 538 9.77 -19.16 0.17
C PHE A 538 10.64 -19.00 -1.07
N GLN A 539 10.47 -17.89 -1.79
CA GLN A 539 11.22 -17.53 -2.98
C GLN A 539 11.94 -16.20 -2.73
N LEU A 540 13.24 -16.13 -3.02
CA LEU A 540 14.05 -14.92 -2.88
C LEU A 540 14.50 -14.43 -4.25
N SER A 541 14.37 -13.14 -4.51
CA SER A 541 14.97 -12.51 -5.68
C SER A 541 16.50 -12.70 -5.68
N GLY A 542 17.04 -13.21 -6.79
CA GLY A 542 18.47 -13.52 -6.93
C GLY A 542 18.86 -14.91 -6.43
N MET A 543 17.90 -15.79 -6.12
CA MET A 543 18.14 -17.22 -5.88
C MET A 543 17.43 -18.10 -6.89
N ASP A 544 18.15 -19.08 -7.44
CA ASP A 544 17.60 -20.08 -8.37
C ASP A 544 16.79 -21.19 -7.69
N GLU A 545 16.90 -21.33 -6.36
CA GLU A 545 16.29 -22.41 -5.59
C GLU A 545 15.28 -21.90 -4.56
N ASP A 546 14.05 -22.39 -4.66
CA ASP A 546 12.99 -22.19 -3.68
C ASP A 546 13.27 -22.95 -2.37
N ILE A 547 12.90 -22.35 -1.23
CA ILE A 547 12.93 -23.04 0.07
C ILE A 547 11.54 -23.60 0.35
N VAL A 548 11.41 -24.92 0.23
CA VAL A 548 10.14 -25.64 0.46
C VAL A 548 10.15 -26.33 1.82
N THR A 549 9.21 -25.96 2.69
CA THR A 549 9.01 -26.55 4.01
C THR A 549 7.67 -27.26 4.06
N LYS A 550 7.70 -28.60 3.99
CA LYS A 550 6.49 -29.43 4.09
C LYS A 550 5.86 -29.35 5.47
N LEU A 551 4.53 -29.25 5.51
CA LEU A 551 3.78 -29.33 6.73
C LEU A 551 3.70 -30.78 7.21
N ASP A 552 4.26 -31.02 8.40
CA ASP A 552 4.13 -32.30 9.10
C ASP A 552 3.75 -32.01 10.55
N LYS A 553 2.77 -32.77 11.07
CA LYS A 553 2.31 -32.73 12.46
C LYS A 553 3.44 -32.87 13.50
N THR A 554 4.57 -33.46 13.10
CA THR A 554 5.77 -33.61 13.95
C THR A 554 6.70 -32.39 13.96
N ARG A 555 6.57 -31.46 13.00
CA ARG A 555 7.47 -30.29 12.84
C ARG A 555 6.89 -28.96 13.33
N THR A 556 5.64 -28.94 13.81
CA THR A 556 5.09 -27.76 14.51
C THR A 556 5.76 -27.67 15.88
N ASN A 557 6.81 -26.84 15.99
CA ASN A 557 7.52 -26.64 17.24
C ASN A 557 6.57 -26.09 18.31
N THR A 558 6.09 -26.98 19.17
CA THR A 558 5.49 -26.64 20.46
C THR A 558 6.60 -26.18 21.39
N GLY A 559 7.13 -24.98 21.18
CA GLY A 559 7.89 -24.18 22.15
C GLY A 559 8.97 -24.88 22.98
N ARG A 560 9.62 -25.94 22.48
CA ARG A 560 10.69 -26.66 23.20
C ARG A 560 11.92 -26.75 22.31
N PRO A 561 13.10 -26.29 22.78
CA PRO A 561 14.34 -26.55 22.05
C PRO A 561 14.63 -28.05 22.15
N GLU A 562 14.55 -28.76 21.03
CA GLU A 562 15.03 -30.15 20.95
C GLU A 562 16.56 -30.15 21.02
N THR A 563 17.08 -30.54 22.18
CA THR A 563 18.42 -31.10 22.33
C THR A 563 18.56 -32.31 21.40
N ARG A 564 19.26 -32.13 20.28
CA ARG A 564 19.90 -33.26 19.57
C ARG A 564 20.90 -33.90 20.52
N SER A 565 20.55 -35.08 21.05
CA SER A 565 21.52 -36.03 21.59
C SER A 565 22.35 -36.59 20.43
N SER A 566 23.40 -35.86 20.06
CA SER A 566 24.61 -36.46 19.49
C SER A 566 25.46 -36.91 20.67
N GLU A 567 25.79 -38.19 20.70
CA GLU A 567 26.79 -38.73 21.59
C GLU A 567 28.07 -37.88 21.51
N GLY A 568 28.61 -37.53 22.68
CA GLY A 568 30.04 -37.29 22.86
C GLY A 568 30.59 -35.91 22.51
N GLU A 569 30.11 -34.82 23.13
CA GLU A 569 31.00 -33.70 23.49
C GLU A 569 30.42 -32.86 24.65
N LYS A 570 31.24 -32.63 25.67
CA LYS A 570 30.84 -32.08 26.99
C LYS A 570 30.32 -30.64 26.87
N PRO A 571 29.19 -30.25 27.48
CA PRO A 571 28.70 -28.89 27.38
C PRO A 571 29.48 -27.95 28.32
N ALA A 572 29.98 -26.86 27.74
CA ALA A 572 30.69 -25.75 28.38
C ALA A 572 29.80 -24.86 29.29
N GLY A 573 28.82 -25.46 29.99
CA GLY A 573 27.98 -24.79 30.98
C GLY A 573 28.55 -24.82 32.40
N SER A 574 29.54 -25.67 32.66
CA SER A 574 30.21 -25.75 33.97
C SER A 574 31.26 -24.65 34.14
N THR A 575 31.88 -24.19 33.05
CA THR A 575 32.91 -23.15 33.07
C THR A 575 32.35 -21.77 33.41
N PHE A 576 31.15 -21.41 32.95
CA PHE A 576 30.55 -20.10 33.27
C PHE A 576 30.18 -19.96 34.75
N ILE A 577 29.64 -21.00 35.37
CA ILE A 577 29.36 -20.99 36.82
C ILE A 577 30.67 -20.92 37.62
N ILE A 578 31.71 -21.64 37.19
CA ILE A 578 33.04 -21.58 37.82
C ILE A 578 33.67 -20.19 37.64
N ILE A 579 33.52 -19.54 36.48
CA ILE A 579 34.01 -18.18 36.23
C ILE A 579 33.27 -17.17 37.10
N ILE A 580 31.94 -17.28 37.23
CA ILE A 580 31.15 -16.39 38.10
C ILE A 580 31.57 -16.56 39.56
N ILE A 581 31.74 -17.80 40.02
CA ILE A 581 32.23 -18.09 41.39
C ILE A 581 33.67 -17.56 41.57
N ALA A 582 34.56 -17.77 40.60
CA ALA A 582 35.94 -17.30 40.66
C ALA A 582 36.03 -15.77 40.69
N VAL A 583 35.21 -15.08 39.88
CA VAL A 583 35.13 -13.61 39.88
C VAL A 583 34.56 -13.10 41.20
N ALA A 584 33.52 -13.73 41.74
CA ALA A 584 32.98 -13.36 43.05
C ALA A 584 34.00 -13.52 44.17
N VAL A 585 34.76 -14.64 44.18
CA VAL A 585 35.85 -14.87 45.14
C VAL A 585 36.97 -13.83 44.96
N LEU A 586 37.33 -13.49 43.72
CA LEU A 586 38.34 -12.47 43.43
C LEU A 586 37.93 -11.09 43.97
N VAL A 587 36.66 -10.71 43.80
CA VAL A 587 36.12 -9.43 44.31
C VAL A 587 36.16 -9.40 45.84
N VAL A 588 35.81 -10.50 46.52
CA VAL A 588 35.89 -10.60 47.98
C VAL A 588 37.33 -10.48 48.48
N ILE A 589 38.29 -11.12 47.79
CA ILE A 589 39.72 -11.00 48.14
C ILE A 589 40.21 -9.56 47.94
N ILE A 590 39.85 -8.90 46.83
CA ILE A 590 40.22 -7.51 46.58
C ILE A 590 39.62 -6.61 47.67
N ALA A 591 38.35 -6.79 48.03
CA ALA A 591 37.70 -6.03 49.10
C ALA A 591 38.39 -6.24 50.46
N ALA A 592 38.79 -7.48 50.77
CA ALA A 592 39.55 -7.80 51.99
C ALA A 592 40.95 -7.16 51.99
N VAL A 593 41.66 -7.16 50.87
CA VAL A 593 42.99 -6.53 50.73
C VAL A 593 42.89 -5.00 50.83
N VAL A 594 41.88 -4.39 50.21
CA VAL A 594 41.62 -2.95 50.33
C VAL A 594 41.25 -2.61 51.78
N GLY A 595 40.33 -3.38 52.40
CA GLY A 595 39.98 -3.25 53.81
C GLY A 595 41.19 -3.37 54.73
N PHE A 596 42.08 -4.35 54.48
CA PHE A 596 43.31 -4.54 55.23
C PHE A 596 44.30 -3.39 55.02
N LYS A 597 44.44 -2.85 53.79
CA LYS A 597 45.28 -1.67 53.53
C LYS A 597 44.72 -0.41 54.20
N VAL A 598 43.41 -0.20 54.21
CA VAL A 598 42.77 0.91 54.94
C VAL A 598 42.95 0.75 56.45
N TYR A 599 42.80 -0.46 56.97
CA TYR A 599 43.07 -0.80 58.37
C TYR A 599 44.54 -0.53 58.74
N ARG A 600 45.50 -0.94 57.89
CA ARG A 600 46.94 -0.66 58.09
C ARG A 600 47.28 0.83 57.97
N LYS A 601 46.56 1.59 57.14
CA LYS A 601 46.76 3.04 56.96
C LYS A 601 46.20 3.86 58.14
N ARG A 602 45.21 3.34 58.87
CA ARG A 602 44.71 3.94 60.13
C ARG A 602 45.64 3.70 61.33
N ASN A 603 46.39 2.59 61.35
CA ASN A 603 47.25 2.22 62.50
C ASN A 603 48.75 2.53 62.34
N ALA A 604 49.17 3.21 61.26
CA ALA A 604 50.58 3.55 61.06
C ALA A 604 50.78 4.99 60.57
N LYS A 605 50.68 5.96 61.50
CA LYS A 605 51.70 7.00 61.75
C LYS A 605 51.18 8.06 62.73
N CYS A 606 51.61 7.92 63.98
CA CYS A 606 51.94 9.04 64.86
C CYS A 606 53.41 8.89 65.25
N SER A 607 54.27 9.77 64.73
CA SER A 607 55.33 10.49 65.47
C SER A 607 56.37 11.08 64.50
N SER A 608 56.38 12.40 64.38
CA SER A 608 57.56 13.25 64.64
C SER A 608 57.22 14.69 64.22
N ALA A 609 57.31 15.60 65.20
CA ALA A 609 56.92 17.00 65.12
C ALA A 609 57.94 17.92 64.43
N LYS A 610 57.46 19.03 63.87
CA LYS A 610 57.98 20.41 64.01
C LYS A 610 57.08 21.43 63.25
N CYS A 611 56.54 22.42 63.98
CA CYS A 611 55.95 23.69 63.48
C CYS A 611 57.05 24.80 63.49
N PRO A 612 56.85 26.10 63.12
CA PRO A 612 55.59 26.84 62.88
C PRO A 612 55.61 27.97 61.77
N SER A 613 54.49 28.73 61.72
CA SER A 613 54.31 30.16 61.30
C SER A 613 54.48 30.53 59.81
N SER A 614 53.80 31.50 59.19
CA SER A 614 52.86 32.59 59.56
C SER A 614 52.37 33.26 58.26
N SER A 615 51.28 34.06 58.35
CA SER A 615 50.97 35.30 57.57
C SER A 615 50.87 35.22 56.03
N SER A 616 50.04 35.93 55.28
CA SER A 616 48.99 36.96 55.46
C SER A 616 48.64 37.41 54.02
N SER A 617 47.43 37.96 53.81
CA SER A 617 47.07 39.03 52.83
C SER A 617 47.20 38.72 51.32
N SER A 618 46.35 39.17 50.40
CA SER A 618 45.21 40.10 50.41
C SER A 618 44.60 40.13 49.01
N SER A 619 43.28 40.35 48.95
CA SER A 619 42.47 41.12 47.98
C SER A 619 43.13 41.70 46.72
N SER A 620 42.42 41.69 45.59
CA SER A 620 41.42 42.74 45.27
C SER A 620 40.75 42.54 43.90
N THR A 621 39.45 42.78 43.92
CA THR A 621 38.49 43.15 42.86
C THR A 621 38.99 44.27 41.93
N ASP A 622 38.51 44.29 40.68
CA ASP A 622 37.54 45.32 40.25
C ASP A 622 36.88 44.97 38.91
N GLY A 623 35.59 45.31 38.81
CA GLY A 623 34.81 45.25 37.59
C GLY A 623 34.73 46.60 36.88
N SER A 624 34.12 46.62 35.70
CA SER A 624 33.32 47.75 35.24
C SER A 624 32.44 47.34 34.07
N ASP A 625 31.22 47.87 34.15
CA ASP A 625 30.06 47.73 33.29
C ASP A 625 30.01 48.92 32.32
N VAL A 626 29.56 48.74 31.07
CA VAL A 626 29.01 49.82 30.22
C VAL A 626 27.99 49.26 29.23
N THR A 627 26.80 49.87 29.22
CA THR A 627 25.61 49.64 28.38
C THR A 627 25.47 50.59 27.17
N GLU A 628 24.58 50.21 26.24
CA GLU A 628 23.92 50.96 25.14
C GLU A 628 24.75 51.27 23.88
N GLU A 629 24.24 51.23 22.62
CA GLU A 629 22.91 51.53 22.09
C GLU A 629 22.72 50.96 20.64
N LEU A 630 21.47 50.79 20.18
CA LEU A 630 21.08 50.41 18.82
C LEU A 630 21.01 51.63 17.86
N ASN A 631 21.41 51.47 16.59
CA ASN A 631 20.62 51.90 15.42
C ASN A 631 21.14 51.34 14.06
N PRO A 632 20.26 51.13 13.06
CA PRO A 632 20.56 50.39 11.82
C PRO A 632 20.89 51.30 10.62
N LYS A 633 21.66 50.80 9.63
CA LYS A 633 21.82 51.39 8.28
C LYS A 633 22.17 50.31 7.22
N PRO A 634 21.95 50.55 5.91
CA PRO A 634 21.11 49.69 5.07
C PRO A 634 21.87 48.70 4.18
N LEU A 635 21.18 47.62 3.78
CA LEU A 635 21.63 46.71 2.73
C LEU A 635 21.74 47.44 1.39
N LYS A 636 22.94 47.41 0.79
CA LYS A 636 23.14 47.66 -0.62
C LYS A 636 22.65 46.45 -1.43
N SER A 637 21.97 46.74 -2.53
CA SER A 637 21.56 45.77 -3.54
C SER A 637 22.76 45.08 -4.18
N ALA A 638 22.78 43.75 -4.13
CA ALA A 638 23.64 42.92 -4.97
C ALA A 638 22.73 42.03 -5.83
N SER A 639 22.84 42.16 -7.16
CA SER A 639 22.10 41.35 -8.13
C SER A 639 22.54 39.90 -8.06
N CYS A 640 21.60 38.97 -8.02
CA CYS A 640 21.89 37.54 -8.10
C CYS A 640 22.31 37.17 -9.53
N THR A 641 23.58 36.81 -9.71
CA THR A 641 24.05 36.06 -10.88
C THR A 641 23.93 34.58 -10.55
N GLN A 642 23.38 33.78 -11.47
CA GLN A 642 23.39 32.32 -11.38
C GLN A 642 24.82 31.83 -11.08
N ARG A 643 25.02 31.23 -9.91
CA ARG A 643 26.20 30.39 -9.68
C ARG A 643 25.87 29.00 -10.22
N VAL A 644 26.52 28.66 -11.34
CA VAL A 644 26.65 27.27 -11.78
C VAL A 644 27.46 26.54 -10.70
N ALA A 645 26.86 25.58 -10.01
CA ALA A 645 27.55 24.72 -9.06
C ALA A 645 28.37 23.64 -9.83
N PRO A 646 29.55 23.22 -9.32
CA PRO A 646 30.32 22.13 -9.92
C PRO A 646 29.60 20.78 -9.75
N ARG A 647 29.81 19.88 -10.73
CA ARG A 647 29.10 18.61 -11.05
C ARG A 647 28.84 17.59 -9.92
N GLY A 648 29.24 17.83 -8.67
CA GLY A 648 29.04 16.91 -7.54
C GLY A 648 27.74 17.16 -6.74
N HIS A 649 27.27 18.41 -6.68
CA HIS A 649 26.23 18.86 -5.76
C HIS A 649 24.79 18.52 -6.20
N GLU A 650 24.54 17.99 -7.39
CA GLU A 650 23.23 18.12 -8.05
C GLU A 650 22.10 17.29 -7.40
N LEU A 651 22.38 16.11 -6.83
CA LEU A 651 21.34 15.19 -6.35
C LEU A 651 20.39 15.77 -5.30
N PHE A 652 20.96 16.23 -4.19
CA PHE A 652 20.17 16.80 -3.10
C PHE A 652 19.60 18.18 -3.50
N THR A 653 20.34 18.90 -4.36
CA THR A 653 19.97 20.23 -4.87
C THR A 653 18.78 20.21 -5.81
N ALA A 654 18.50 19.08 -6.44
CA ALA A 654 17.44 18.93 -7.43
C ALA A 654 16.21 18.18 -6.90
N ALA A 655 16.33 17.39 -5.82
CA ALA A 655 15.19 16.77 -5.12
C ALA A 655 14.42 17.77 -4.23
N VAL A 656 15.05 18.91 -3.91
CA VAL A 656 14.55 19.94 -3.00
C VAL A 656 14.37 21.26 -3.78
N PRO A 657 13.16 21.85 -3.83
CA PRO A 657 12.95 23.07 -4.60
C PRO A 657 13.72 24.25 -3.98
N GLN A 658 14.62 24.87 -4.75
CA GLN A 658 15.18 26.17 -4.41
C GLN A 658 14.13 27.27 -4.62
N SER A 659 13.93 28.14 -3.63
CA SER A 659 13.13 29.35 -3.80
C SER A 659 14.05 30.58 -3.92
N CYS A 660 13.87 31.36 -4.99
CA CYS A 660 14.34 32.76 -5.04
C CYS A 660 13.32 33.62 -4.26
N PRO A 661 13.68 34.28 -3.14
CA PRO A 661 12.69 34.92 -2.25
C PRO A 661 12.06 36.24 -2.75
N GLN A 662 12.12 36.57 -4.05
CA GLN A 662 11.76 37.91 -4.53
C GLN A 662 10.48 38.05 -5.36
N TYR A 663 9.74 36.97 -5.64
CA TYR A 663 8.52 37.09 -6.45
C TYR A 663 7.19 36.77 -5.76
N GLU A 664 7.17 36.28 -4.51
CA GLU A 664 5.89 35.96 -3.85
C GLU A 664 5.46 36.95 -2.76
N HIS A 665 6.32 37.90 -2.38
CA HIS A 665 6.00 38.81 -1.26
C HIS A 665 5.32 40.14 -1.66
N LYS A 666 5.05 40.39 -2.95
CA LYS A 666 4.53 41.69 -3.42
C LYS A 666 3.14 41.70 -4.05
N GLU A 667 2.44 40.57 -4.15
CA GLU A 667 1.04 40.51 -4.63
C GLU A 667 0.06 39.96 -3.57
N LEU A 668 0.36 40.19 -2.29
CA LEU A 668 -0.48 39.77 -1.16
C LEU A 668 -1.37 40.90 -0.58
N LEU A 669 -1.57 41.96 -1.36
CA LEU A 669 -2.56 43.02 -1.09
C LEU A 669 -3.13 43.53 -2.42
N MET A 670 -3.95 42.71 -3.10
CA MET A 670 -5.12 43.12 -3.89
C MET A 670 -6.10 41.96 -4.01
#